data_AF-A0A1Y2AGY6-F1
#
_entry.id   AF-A0A1Y2AGY6-F1
#
_cell.length_a   1.000
_cell.length_b   1.000
_cell.length_c   1.000
_cell.angle_alpha   90.00
_cell.angle_beta   90.00
_cell.angle_gamma   90.00
#
_symmetry.space_group_name_H-M   'P 1'
#
loop_
_entity.id
_entity.type
_entity.pdbx_description
1 polymer ?
#
loop_
_entity_poly.entity_id
_entity_poly.type
_entity_poly.pdbx_seq_one_letter_code
_entity_poly.pdbx_strand_id
1 'polypeptide(L)'
;MVTTVNQSKPQDDESLHDMTSQIFQSFLNARIENNIEEIEEDLDKDATLSILENISNLVRFSYKENSTFLMKYIEMLALDYRNIIDRIISNNLPVQIQESIRKIEDKFVWLINVCAMTVGSRIPYQSSEDDDLIDGELCCKVMQLLNLNQMWMTQKPMFIPNDKLEMSFLYFFSNFRKSYIGDTNQRTSKVYQPLADMFSINDQYSLMDYIFQKIITNLKCWAQDETIISETLNLFNDLTSGYSSVRIIRKLDSAKYILANHYDFQFLNIPKNFKKNRMTYYSSLSRLLFADDTYETEFNEFFKNHDMKLKELEKLNDIESFRQENVRVSFSMTCNQKRNFWLFFDWIYPYHDVILKAVESNYDHPVSITVLRFLSELANNRSSRLNFEITSANGILLFREISKILCTYGNLLLTRVTTEDRKYTDIYKGITICFNILENSLKGKYISFGIMKLYGDKALIEAINTYYKLMLSVPLTDMINIPKLSKAHFSLLETFSNDQMMDSDNFNSEAFLYIIKSCAEGIKLFNNSISTEACAVINQICTTVFKENEKSINSNSKPHIIVEFLKQYPQILAYLLHNLLDVVIFEDCPNNWSYSRPLLGLILLAKEEFLSYTTKLIQCQIPERKEYFSQQLANLMENVENNLSNKNRDTFTQNLVVFRREMNNNMVALININDNNSPYINITNDDSSMMQ
;
A
#
# COMPACT_ATOMS: atom_id res chain seq x y z
N MET A 1 -16.65 7.40 -34.15
CA MET A 1 -16.03 6.34 -34.99
C MET A 1 -15.23 5.36 -34.15
N VAL A 2 -14.26 5.77 -33.34
CA VAL A 2 -13.47 4.83 -32.51
C VAL A 2 -14.32 4.08 -31.47
N THR A 3 -15.28 4.74 -30.84
CA THR A 3 -16.23 4.13 -29.91
C THR A 3 -17.20 3.12 -30.55
N THR A 4 -17.48 3.26 -31.84
CA THR A 4 -18.39 2.36 -32.59
C THR A 4 -17.67 1.12 -33.13
N VAL A 5 -16.35 1.18 -33.34
CA VAL A 5 -15.52 0.04 -33.79
C VAL A 5 -15.42 -1.07 -32.72
N ASN A 6 -15.49 -0.72 -31.43
CA ASN A 6 -15.49 -1.68 -30.33
C ASN A 6 -16.72 -2.60 -30.28
N GLN A 7 -17.80 -2.30 -31.01
CA GLN A 7 -19.09 -3.01 -30.91
C GLN A 7 -19.49 -3.77 -32.19
N SER A 8 -18.78 -3.58 -33.30
CA SER A 8 -19.09 -4.19 -34.61
C SER A 8 -18.28 -5.46 -34.85
N LYS A 9 -18.93 -6.54 -35.29
CA LYS A 9 -18.21 -7.74 -35.76
C LYS A 9 -17.39 -7.39 -37.02
N PRO A 10 -16.11 -7.78 -37.09
CA PRO A 10 -15.15 -7.30 -38.09
C PRO A 10 -15.20 -8.04 -39.45
N GLN A 11 -16.36 -8.53 -39.90
CA GLN A 11 -16.39 -9.48 -41.03
C GLN A 11 -17.06 -9.03 -42.34
N ASP A 12 -17.76 -7.90 -42.44
CA ASP A 12 -18.58 -7.64 -43.65
C ASP A 12 -18.44 -6.25 -44.32
N ASP A 13 -17.44 -5.41 -43.99
CA ASP A 13 -17.34 -4.07 -44.60
C ASP A 13 -15.90 -3.70 -45.04
N GLU A 14 -15.50 -4.14 -46.24
CA GLU A 14 -14.18 -3.84 -46.85
C GLU A 14 -13.89 -2.34 -46.90
N SER A 15 -14.93 -1.51 -47.09
CA SER A 15 -14.81 -0.05 -47.14
C SER A 15 -14.32 0.54 -45.81
N LEU A 16 -14.72 -0.06 -44.68
CA LEU A 16 -14.35 0.38 -43.35
C LEU A 16 -12.92 -0.07 -43.00
N HIS A 17 -12.50 -1.24 -43.49
CA HIS A 17 -11.11 -1.70 -43.38
C HIS A 17 -10.15 -0.78 -44.13
N ASP A 18 -10.48 -0.37 -45.35
CA ASP A 18 -9.66 0.56 -46.13
C ASP A 18 -9.59 1.95 -45.49
N MET A 19 -10.73 2.48 -45.01
CA MET A 19 -10.77 3.79 -44.34
C MET A 19 -9.94 3.79 -43.04
N THR A 20 -10.05 2.74 -42.24
CA THR A 20 -9.29 2.64 -40.98
C THR A 20 -7.79 2.50 -41.22
N SER A 21 -7.38 1.71 -42.23
CA SER A 21 -5.98 1.61 -42.66
C SER A 21 -5.43 2.97 -43.15
N GLN A 22 -6.19 3.71 -43.97
CA GLN A 22 -5.79 5.05 -44.44
C GLN A 22 -5.68 6.07 -43.31
N ILE A 23 -6.61 6.06 -42.35
CA ILE A 23 -6.58 6.94 -41.18
C ILE A 23 -5.33 6.63 -40.35
N PHE A 24 -5.05 5.35 -40.07
CA PHE A 24 -3.86 4.95 -39.32
C PHE A 24 -2.56 5.36 -40.02
N GLN A 25 -2.42 5.05 -41.31
CA GLN A 25 -1.22 5.39 -42.08
C GLN A 25 -1.00 6.91 -42.17
N SER A 26 -2.06 7.68 -42.44
CA SER A 26 -2.00 9.14 -42.49
C SER A 26 -1.65 9.74 -41.14
N PHE A 27 -2.24 9.21 -40.07
CA PHE A 27 -1.97 9.65 -38.71
C PHE A 27 -0.51 9.34 -38.31
N LEU A 28 -0.01 8.14 -38.60
CA LEU A 28 1.36 7.75 -38.27
C LEU A 28 2.38 8.62 -39.02
N ASN A 29 2.18 8.83 -40.32
CA ASN A 29 3.02 9.72 -41.12
C ASN A 29 2.97 11.16 -40.59
N ALA A 30 1.78 11.71 -40.34
CA ALA A 30 1.63 13.06 -39.82
C ALA A 30 2.27 13.23 -38.43
N ARG A 31 2.23 12.21 -37.58
CA ARG A 31 2.79 12.25 -36.22
C ARG A 31 4.31 12.07 -36.20
N ILE A 32 4.87 11.37 -37.18
CA ILE A 32 6.31 11.11 -37.28
C ILE A 32 7.04 12.18 -38.11
N GLU A 33 6.37 12.81 -39.08
CA GLU A 33 6.91 13.89 -39.90
C GLU A 33 6.88 15.25 -39.18
N ASN A 34 5.88 15.51 -38.34
CA ASN A 34 5.84 16.72 -37.51
C ASN A 34 6.61 16.48 -36.20
N ASN A 35 7.77 17.13 -36.06
CA ASN A 35 8.67 17.01 -34.90
C ASN A 35 7.92 17.00 -33.55
N ILE A 36 8.20 15.97 -32.75
CA ILE A 36 7.55 15.59 -31.50
C ILE A 36 7.84 16.57 -30.33
N GLU A 37 8.67 17.60 -30.53
CA GLU A 37 9.14 18.49 -29.46
C GLU A 37 8.04 19.39 -28.86
N GLU A 38 7.01 19.81 -29.60
CA GLU A 38 6.01 20.79 -29.09
C GLU A 38 4.80 20.18 -28.36
N ILE A 39 4.57 18.87 -28.44
CA ILE A 39 3.32 18.26 -27.91
C ILE A 39 3.59 17.37 -26.68
N GLU A 40 4.81 16.86 -26.48
CA GLU A 40 5.13 15.99 -25.34
C GLU A 40 5.40 16.71 -24.01
N GLU A 41 5.84 17.98 -24.02
CA GLU A 41 6.01 18.73 -22.77
C GLU A 41 4.65 19.11 -22.12
N ASP A 42 3.57 19.17 -22.91
CA ASP A 42 2.23 19.63 -22.48
C ASP A 42 1.15 18.52 -22.37
N LEU A 43 1.41 17.30 -22.88
CA LEU A 43 0.43 16.19 -22.79
C LEU A 43 0.61 15.37 -21.51
N ASP A 44 -0.46 15.26 -20.72
CA ASP A 44 -0.53 14.37 -19.57
C ASP A 44 -0.34 12.89 -20.00
N LYS A 45 0.23 12.08 -19.11
CA LYS A 45 0.47 10.64 -19.34
C LYS A 45 -0.83 9.90 -19.68
N ASP A 46 -1.94 10.29 -19.05
CA ASP A 46 -3.25 9.70 -19.26
C ASP A 46 -3.81 10.01 -20.66
N ALA A 47 -3.55 11.22 -21.18
CA ALA A 47 -3.95 11.60 -22.54
C ALA A 47 -3.17 10.78 -23.58
N THR A 48 -1.86 10.60 -23.37
CA THR A 48 -1.02 9.78 -24.24
C THR A 48 -1.45 8.31 -24.25
N LEU A 49 -1.80 7.75 -23.09
CA LEU A 49 -2.34 6.37 -23.00
C LEU A 49 -3.68 6.21 -23.73
N SER A 50 -4.59 7.19 -23.61
CA SER A 50 -5.86 7.16 -24.34
C SER A 50 -5.67 7.20 -25.86
N ILE A 51 -4.71 8.01 -26.34
CA ILE A 51 -4.36 8.05 -27.76
C ILE A 51 -3.83 6.68 -28.23
N LEU A 52 -2.91 6.08 -27.47
CA LEU A 52 -2.34 4.77 -27.80
C LEU A 52 -3.41 3.66 -27.82
N GLU A 53 -4.35 3.68 -26.88
CA GLU A 53 -5.45 2.71 -26.84
C GLU A 53 -6.36 2.83 -28.07
N ASN A 54 -6.74 4.05 -28.44
CA ASN A 54 -7.55 4.30 -29.62
C ASN A 54 -6.85 3.85 -30.92
N ILE A 55 -5.53 4.09 -31.03
CA ILE A 55 -4.74 3.66 -32.19
C ILE A 55 -4.60 2.15 -32.21
N SER A 56 -4.33 1.52 -31.06
CA SER A 56 -4.24 0.06 -30.96
C SER A 56 -5.51 -0.61 -31.49
N ASN A 57 -6.69 -0.08 -31.14
CA ASN A 57 -7.97 -0.59 -31.63
C ASN A 57 -8.12 -0.43 -33.16
N LEU A 58 -7.65 0.69 -33.73
CA LEU A 58 -7.61 0.88 -35.19
C LEU A 58 -6.64 -0.09 -35.87
N VAL A 59 -5.46 -0.31 -35.30
CA VAL A 59 -4.48 -1.26 -35.83
C VAL A 59 -5.08 -2.66 -35.82
N ARG A 60 -5.68 -3.11 -34.71
CA ARG A 60 -6.31 -4.43 -34.59
C ARG A 60 -7.54 -4.63 -35.48
N PHE A 61 -8.21 -3.55 -35.92
CA PHE A 61 -9.33 -3.66 -36.85
C PHE A 61 -8.90 -4.19 -38.23
N SER A 62 -7.79 -3.69 -38.79
CA SER A 62 -7.19 -4.17 -40.04
C SER A 62 -5.78 -4.72 -39.79
N TYR A 63 -5.72 -5.78 -38.96
CA TYR A 63 -4.48 -6.12 -38.25
C TYR A 63 -3.29 -6.47 -39.15
N LYS A 64 -3.51 -7.27 -40.19
CA LYS A 64 -2.46 -7.69 -41.12
C LYS A 64 -1.84 -6.53 -41.90
N GLU A 65 -2.67 -5.68 -42.48
CA GLU A 65 -2.22 -4.57 -43.31
C GLU A 65 -1.49 -3.52 -42.48
N ASN A 66 -2.11 -3.08 -41.38
CA ASN A 66 -1.56 -2.04 -40.51
C ASN A 66 -0.26 -2.48 -39.82
N SER A 67 -0.18 -3.73 -39.38
CA SER A 67 1.06 -4.25 -38.78
C SER A 67 2.18 -4.41 -39.80
N THR A 68 1.86 -4.81 -41.04
CA THR A 68 2.85 -4.87 -42.14
C THR A 68 3.42 -3.48 -42.44
N PHE A 69 2.56 -2.46 -42.47
CA PHE A 69 3.00 -1.07 -42.63
C PHE A 69 3.89 -0.63 -41.47
N LEU A 70 3.48 -0.89 -40.22
CA LEU A 70 4.24 -0.57 -39.03
C LEU A 70 5.63 -1.22 -39.02
N MET A 71 5.72 -2.51 -39.36
CA MET A 71 6.98 -3.25 -39.45
C MET A 71 7.93 -2.66 -40.50
N LYS A 72 7.44 -2.39 -41.72
CA LYS A 72 8.25 -1.76 -42.77
C LYS A 72 8.77 -0.39 -42.37
N TYR A 73 7.95 0.38 -41.66
CA TYR A 73 8.32 1.70 -41.20
C TYR A 73 9.41 1.65 -40.12
N ILE A 74 9.31 0.71 -39.16
CA ILE A 74 10.36 0.44 -38.16
C ILE A 74 11.66 0.01 -38.83
N GLU A 75 11.61 -0.89 -39.83
CA GLU A 75 12.79 -1.33 -40.57
C GLU A 75 13.49 -0.19 -41.31
N MET A 76 12.72 0.67 -41.99
CA MET A 76 13.25 1.84 -42.68
C MET A 76 14.01 2.75 -41.71
N LEU A 77 13.40 3.10 -40.57
CA LEU A 77 14.07 3.91 -39.55
C LEU A 77 15.27 3.21 -38.90
N ALA A 78 15.22 1.88 -38.72
CA ALA A 78 16.33 1.12 -38.17
C ALA A 78 17.56 1.10 -39.09
N LEU A 79 17.34 1.09 -40.41
CA LEU A 79 18.41 1.24 -41.40
C LEU A 79 19.04 2.63 -41.33
N ASP A 80 18.23 3.69 -41.25
CA ASP A 80 18.73 5.06 -41.09
C ASP A 80 19.50 5.24 -39.79
N TYR A 81 18.99 4.69 -38.69
CA TYR A 81 19.65 4.67 -37.39
C TYR A 81 21.02 4.00 -37.46
N ARG A 82 21.11 2.80 -38.05
CA ARG A 82 22.39 2.09 -38.24
C ARG A 82 23.37 2.90 -39.10
N ASN A 83 22.90 3.46 -40.21
CA ASN A 83 23.73 4.25 -41.13
C ASN A 83 24.33 5.49 -40.44
N ILE A 84 23.56 6.15 -39.58
CA ILE A 84 24.03 7.32 -38.83
C ILE A 84 25.10 6.90 -37.81
N ILE A 85 24.88 5.77 -37.12
CA ILE A 85 25.82 5.26 -36.13
C ILE A 85 27.14 4.81 -36.78
N ASP A 86 27.09 4.09 -37.90
CA ASP A 86 28.28 3.68 -38.64
C ASP A 86 29.14 4.89 -39.08
N ARG A 87 28.50 6.01 -39.43
CA ARG A 87 29.19 7.28 -39.74
C ARG A 87 29.86 7.92 -38.52
N ILE A 88 29.32 7.74 -37.32
CA ILE A 88 29.92 8.28 -36.08
C ILE A 88 31.16 7.49 -35.71
N ILE A 89 31.06 6.16 -35.73
CA ILE A 89 32.16 5.25 -35.38
C ILE A 89 33.35 5.46 -36.34
N SER A 90 33.08 5.68 -37.62
CA SER A 90 34.13 5.87 -38.63
C SER A 90 34.82 7.24 -38.59
N ASN A 91 34.11 8.31 -38.19
CA ASN A 91 34.61 9.67 -38.39
C ASN A 91 34.85 10.50 -37.10
N ASN A 92 34.67 9.95 -35.89
CA ASN A 92 34.84 10.69 -34.63
C ASN A 92 34.13 12.07 -34.61
N LEU A 93 32.88 12.12 -35.09
CA LEU A 93 32.16 13.38 -35.32
C LEU A 93 31.41 13.92 -34.07
N PRO A 94 31.31 15.26 -33.89
CA PRO A 94 30.77 15.90 -32.68
C PRO A 94 29.23 16.12 -32.69
N VAL A 95 28.66 16.23 -31.48
CA VAL A 95 27.36 16.76 -30.97
C VAL A 95 26.17 16.93 -31.94
N GLN A 96 26.31 17.50 -33.13
CA GLN A 96 25.21 17.72 -34.09
C GLN A 96 24.58 16.41 -34.62
N ILE A 97 25.35 15.32 -34.62
CA ILE A 97 24.82 13.99 -34.97
C ILE A 97 24.04 13.38 -33.80
N GLN A 98 24.34 13.76 -32.55
CA GLN A 98 23.58 13.28 -31.38
C GLN A 98 22.13 13.79 -31.40
N GLU A 99 21.88 15.02 -31.84
CA GLU A 99 20.52 15.54 -32.04
C GLU A 99 19.78 14.78 -33.15
N SER A 100 20.48 14.43 -34.22
CA SER A 100 19.91 13.63 -35.33
C SER A 100 19.56 12.21 -34.87
N ILE A 101 20.38 11.62 -33.99
CA ILE A 101 20.08 10.33 -33.35
C ILE A 101 18.85 10.44 -32.45
N ARG A 102 18.82 11.44 -31.55
CA ARG A 102 17.68 11.63 -30.64
C ARG A 102 16.36 11.73 -31.38
N LYS A 103 16.33 12.48 -32.49
CA LYS A 103 15.13 12.59 -33.35
C LYS A 103 14.65 11.25 -33.88
N ILE A 104 15.56 10.31 -34.17
CA ILE A 104 15.17 8.96 -34.62
C ILE A 104 14.73 8.11 -33.42
N GLU A 105 15.39 8.25 -32.27
CA GLU A 105 15.02 7.54 -31.04
C GLU A 105 13.64 7.94 -30.52
N ASP A 106 13.28 9.22 -30.60
CA ASP A 106 11.94 9.71 -30.24
C ASP A 106 10.86 9.13 -31.17
N LYS A 107 11.19 8.92 -32.45
CA LYS A 107 10.30 8.19 -33.37
C LYS A 107 10.14 6.73 -32.96
N PHE A 108 11.23 6.09 -32.54
CA PHE A 108 11.16 4.71 -32.02
C PHE A 108 10.36 4.61 -30.73
N VAL A 109 10.47 5.56 -29.81
CA VAL A 109 9.65 5.62 -28.57
C VAL A 109 8.18 5.49 -28.92
N TRP A 110 7.72 6.29 -29.88
CA TRP A 110 6.33 6.29 -30.31
C TRP A 110 5.92 4.96 -30.96
N LEU A 111 6.72 4.47 -31.91
CA LEU A 111 6.45 3.23 -32.63
C LEU A 111 6.43 2.01 -31.71
N ILE A 112 7.39 1.91 -30.78
CA ILE A 112 7.44 0.81 -29.79
C ILE A 112 6.25 0.88 -28.85
N ASN A 113 5.82 2.08 -28.42
CA ASN A 113 4.64 2.24 -27.57
C ASN A 113 3.35 1.84 -28.29
N VAL A 114 3.23 2.14 -29.59
CA VAL A 114 2.12 1.64 -30.43
C VAL A 114 2.18 0.11 -30.50
N CYS A 115 3.33 -0.49 -30.84
CA CYS A 115 3.49 -1.95 -30.85
C CYS A 115 3.11 -2.57 -29.49
N ALA A 116 3.55 -1.97 -28.39
CA ALA A 116 3.29 -2.43 -27.03
C ALA A 116 1.80 -2.45 -26.72
N MET A 117 1.08 -1.36 -27.02
CA MET A 117 -0.36 -1.27 -26.79
C MET A 117 -1.11 -2.21 -27.73
N THR A 118 -0.73 -2.27 -29.00
CA THR A 118 -1.32 -3.20 -29.98
C THR A 118 -1.22 -4.64 -29.50
N VAL A 119 -0.02 -5.11 -29.12
CA VAL A 119 0.17 -6.45 -28.56
C VAL A 119 -0.60 -6.62 -27.23
N GLY A 120 -0.60 -5.59 -26.38
CA GLY A 120 -1.28 -5.58 -25.08
C GLY A 120 -2.81 -5.67 -25.17
N SER A 121 -3.42 -5.14 -26.23
CA SER A 121 -4.87 -5.19 -26.48
C SER A 121 -5.39 -6.54 -26.97
N ARG A 122 -4.55 -7.58 -26.94
CA ARG A 122 -4.94 -8.96 -27.25
C ARG A 122 -6.04 -9.42 -26.29
N ILE A 123 -7.15 -9.93 -26.84
CA ILE A 123 -8.22 -10.53 -26.03
C ILE A 123 -7.98 -12.04 -25.95
N PRO A 124 -7.68 -12.60 -24.75
CA PRO A 124 -7.44 -14.03 -24.60
C PRO A 124 -8.61 -14.86 -25.14
N TYR A 125 -8.29 -15.97 -25.81
CA TYR A 125 -9.25 -16.93 -26.40
C TYR A 125 -10.08 -16.41 -27.60
N GLN A 126 -9.94 -15.14 -27.99
CA GLN A 126 -10.62 -14.57 -29.17
C GLN A 126 -9.67 -14.28 -30.34
N SER A 127 -8.38 -14.09 -30.08
CA SER A 127 -7.37 -13.85 -31.11
C SER A 127 -7.12 -15.08 -32.00
N SER A 128 -6.95 -14.84 -33.30
CA SER A 128 -6.65 -15.87 -34.28
C SER A 128 -5.19 -16.32 -34.21
N GLU A 129 -4.86 -17.46 -34.82
CA GLU A 129 -3.47 -17.91 -34.91
C GLU A 129 -2.62 -17.02 -35.83
N ASP A 130 -3.24 -16.35 -36.80
CA ASP A 130 -2.58 -15.40 -37.68
C ASP A 130 -2.24 -14.09 -36.94
N ASP A 131 -3.10 -13.65 -36.03
CA ASP A 131 -2.81 -12.51 -35.15
C ASP A 131 -1.61 -12.81 -34.24
N ASP A 132 -1.54 -14.04 -33.71
CA ASP A 132 -0.41 -14.48 -32.90
C ASP A 132 0.90 -14.48 -33.70
N LEU A 133 0.89 -14.83 -35.00
CA LEU A 133 2.07 -14.73 -35.87
C LEU A 133 2.51 -13.27 -36.06
N ILE A 134 1.56 -12.36 -36.32
CA ILE A 134 1.84 -10.93 -36.49
C ILE A 134 2.41 -10.34 -35.19
N ASP A 135 1.82 -10.65 -34.04
CA ASP A 135 2.32 -10.24 -32.73
C ASP A 135 3.77 -10.75 -32.49
N GLY A 136 4.11 -11.94 -32.99
CA GLY A 136 5.46 -12.51 -32.95
C GLY A 136 6.46 -11.78 -33.85
N GLU A 137 6.05 -11.41 -35.07
CA GLU A 137 6.88 -10.63 -36.00
C GLU A 137 7.14 -9.21 -35.48
N LEU A 138 6.12 -8.55 -34.90
CA LEU A 138 6.27 -7.24 -34.23
C LEU A 138 7.27 -7.32 -33.08
N CYS A 139 7.18 -8.36 -32.25
CA CYS A 139 8.13 -8.61 -31.17
C CYS A 139 9.56 -8.77 -31.70
N CYS A 140 9.73 -9.50 -32.80
CA CYS A 140 11.02 -9.65 -33.45
C CYS A 140 11.61 -8.30 -33.87
N LYS A 141 10.83 -7.39 -34.46
CA LYS A 141 11.30 -6.05 -34.86
C LYS A 141 11.73 -5.21 -33.66
N VAL A 142 10.94 -5.23 -32.58
CA VAL A 142 11.29 -4.52 -31.34
C VAL A 142 12.55 -5.10 -30.70
N MET A 143 12.72 -6.42 -30.68
CA MET A 143 13.93 -7.08 -30.17
C MET A 143 15.17 -6.80 -31.02
N GLN A 144 15.04 -6.75 -32.35
CA GLN A 144 16.13 -6.37 -33.24
C GLN A 144 16.61 -4.95 -32.94
N LEU A 145 15.68 -4.02 -32.75
CA LEU A 145 15.98 -2.64 -32.38
C LEU A 145 16.59 -2.54 -30.98
N LEU A 146 16.11 -3.32 -30.02
CA LEU A 146 16.71 -3.41 -28.70
C LEU A 146 18.17 -3.89 -28.77
N ASN A 147 18.45 -4.95 -29.53
CA ASN A 147 19.81 -5.46 -29.70
C ASN A 147 20.71 -4.43 -30.37
N LEU A 148 20.20 -3.72 -31.38
CA LEU A 148 20.91 -2.58 -31.97
C LEU A 148 21.27 -1.57 -30.89
N ASN A 149 20.27 -1.06 -30.14
CA ASN A 149 20.50 -0.09 -29.06
C ASN A 149 21.50 -0.61 -28.00
N GLN A 150 21.37 -1.87 -27.58
CA GLN A 150 22.27 -2.49 -26.58
C GLN A 150 23.71 -2.62 -27.06
N MET A 151 23.94 -3.01 -28.31
CA MET A 151 25.29 -3.05 -28.88
C MET A 151 25.97 -1.68 -28.75
N TRP A 152 25.23 -0.61 -29.05
CA TRP A 152 25.74 0.76 -28.98
C TRP A 152 25.94 1.24 -27.54
N MET A 153 25.03 0.87 -26.64
CA MET A 153 25.15 1.13 -25.20
C MET A 153 26.43 0.57 -24.58
N THR A 154 26.99 -0.53 -25.10
CA THR A 154 28.25 -1.10 -24.58
C THR A 154 29.49 -0.30 -25.01
N GLN A 155 29.38 0.53 -26.05
CA GLN A 155 30.43 1.44 -26.53
C GLN A 155 30.34 2.79 -25.80
N LYS A 156 30.20 2.74 -24.46
CA LYS A 156 29.84 3.86 -23.56
C LYS A 156 30.60 5.17 -23.68
N PRO A 157 31.90 5.27 -24.04
CA PRO A 157 32.59 6.55 -23.95
C PRO A 157 32.11 7.62 -24.95
N MET A 158 31.27 7.28 -25.94
CA MET A 158 30.89 8.20 -27.02
C MET A 158 29.39 8.56 -27.07
N PHE A 159 28.52 7.86 -26.34
CA PHE A 159 27.06 7.97 -26.48
C PHE A 159 26.32 8.12 -25.16
N ILE A 160 25.32 9.01 -25.12
CA ILE A 160 24.41 9.19 -23.99
C ILE A 160 23.15 8.36 -24.26
N PRO A 161 22.87 7.33 -23.46
CA PRO A 161 21.66 6.53 -23.56
C PRO A 161 20.39 7.38 -23.54
N ASN A 162 19.39 7.01 -24.35
CA ASN A 162 18.06 7.62 -24.28
C ASN A 162 17.16 6.85 -23.30
N ASP A 163 16.76 7.54 -22.24
CA ASP A 163 15.93 7.04 -21.15
C ASP A 163 14.50 6.75 -21.62
N LYS A 164 13.90 7.64 -22.44
CA LYS A 164 12.58 7.43 -23.04
C LYS A 164 12.53 6.16 -23.88
N LEU A 165 13.55 5.92 -24.69
CA LEU A 165 13.63 4.72 -25.54
C LEU A 165 13.72 3.43 -24.70
N GLU A 166 14.51 3.45 -23.62
CA GLU A 166 14.58 2.35 -22.67
C GLU A 166 13.24 2.09 -21.98
N MET A 167 12.54 3.15 -21.58
CA MET A 167 11.20 3.06 -21.00
C MET A 167 10.18 2.43 -21.95
N SER A 168 10.24 2.75 -23.25
CA SER A 168 9.40 2.12 -24.27
C SER A 168 9.66 0.61 -24.41
N PHE A 169 10.92 0.16 -24.33
CA PHE A 169 11.21 -1.27 -24.33
C PHE A 169 10.62 -1.97 -23.10
N LEU A 170 10.75 -1.37 -21.90
CA LEU A 170 10.13 -1.92 -20.68
C LEU A 170 8.60 -1.98 -20.79
N TYR A 171 7.99 -0.94 -21.34
CA TYR A 171 6.55 -0.89 -21.59
C TYR A 171 6.11 -1.98 -22.58
N PHE A 172 6.88 -2.23 -23.63
CA PHE A 172 6.64 -3.32 -24.58
C PHE A 172 6.66 -4.68 -23.89
N PHE A 173 7.71 -5.02 -23.15
CA PHE A 173 7.79 -6.33 -22.49
C PHE A 173 6.74 -6.51 -21.40
N SER A 174 6.33 -5.44 -20.70
CA SER A 174 5.23 -5.49 -19.74
C SER A 174 3.91 -5.89 -20.41
N ASN A 175 3.56 -5.27 -21.54
CA ASN A 175 2.36 -5.61 -22.29
C ASN A 175 2.45 -6.98 -22.97
N PHE A 176 3.59 -7.30 -23.58
CA PHE A 176 3.83 -8.61 -24.20
C PHE A 176 3.67 -9.74 -23.17
N ARG A 177 4.25 -9.57 -21.98
CA ARG A 177 4.10 -10.50 -20.86
C ARG A 177 2.63 -10.69 -20.51
N LYS A 178 1.85 -9.62 -20.35
CA LYS A 178 0.42 -9.70 -20.01
C LYS A 178 -0.37 -10.50 -21.05
N SER A 179 -0.03 -10.38 -22.34
CA SER A 179 -0.73 -11.04 -23.45
C SER A 179 -0.35 -12.50 -23.67
N TYR A 180 0.92 -12.86 -23.44
CA TYR A 180 1.48 -14.15 -23.89
C TYR A 180 2.14 -15.01 -22.79
N ILE A 181 2.37 -14.47 -21.60
CA ILE A 181 3.00 -15.19 -20.47
C ILE A 181 1.96 -15.32 -19.34
N GLY A 182 1.39 -16.52 -19.18
CA GLY A 182 0.35 -16.79 -18.18
C GLY A 182 0.62 -18.05 -17.35
N ASP A 183 -0.11 -18.20 -16.24
CA ASP A 183 0.08 -19.31 -15.31
C ASP A 183 -0.70 -20.59 -15.67
N THR A 184 -1.75 -20.48 -16.51
CA THR A 184 -2.58 -21.60 -16.97
C THR A 184 -2.14 -22.08 -18.36
N ASN A 185 -1.27 -23.11 -18.41
CA ASN A 185 -0.81 -23.70 -19.67
C ASN A 185 -1.94 -24.37 -20.46
N GLN A 186 -1.92 -24.25 -21.80
CA GLN A 186 -1.88 -25.41 -22.74
C GLN A 186 -1.89 -25.08 -24.25
N ARG A 187 -2.17 -23.85 -24.70
CA ARG A 187 -1.99 -23.52 -26.13
C ARG A 187 -0.59 -22.98 -26.38
N THR A 188 0.25 -23.73 -27.10
CA THR A 188 1.44 -23.19 -27.75
C THR A 188 0.98 -22.17 -28.78
N SER A 189 1.01 -20.89 -28.41
CA SER A 189 0.68 -19.80 -29.33
C SER A 189 1.65 -19.81 -30.51
N LYS A 190 1.16 -19.52 -31.71
CA LYS A 190 2.01 -19.39 -32.90
C LYS A 190 2.95 -18.18 -32.85
N VAL A 191 2.81 -17.32 -31.84
CA VAL A 191 3.73 -16.20 -31.56
C VAL A 191 5.19 -16.64 -31.44
N TYR A 192 5.42 -17.88 -30.99
CA TYR A 192 6.77 -18.43 -30.83
C TYR A 192 7.41 -18.85 -32.15
N GLN A 193 6.65 -18.98 -33.25
CA GLN A 193 7.22 -19.40 -34.53
C GLN A 193 8.17 -18.33 -35.12
N PRO A 194 7.77 -17.05 -35.30
CA PRO A 194 8.69 -16.00 -35.73
C PRO A 194 9.87 -15.80 -34.76
N LEU A 195 9.60 -15.93 -33.45
CA LEU A 195 10.61 -15.81 -32.40
C LEU A 195 11.64 -16.94 -32.44
N ALA A 196 11.21 -18.17 -32.74
CA ALA A 196 12.08 -19.31 -32.95
C ALA A 196 12.98 -19.10 -34.17
N ASP A 197 12.40 -18.67 -35.29
CA ASP A 197 13.11 -18.48 -36.55
C ASP A 197 14.20 -17.41 -36.45
N MET A 198 13.95 -16.32 -35.71
CA MET A 198 14.86 -15.18 -35.66
C MET A 198 15.74 -15.12 -34.41
N PHE A 199 15.24 -15.54 -33.24
CA PHE A 199 15.92 -15.42 -31.95
C PHE A 199 16.14 -16.75 -31.25
N SER A 200 15.77 -17.89 -31.87
CA SER A 200 15.81 -19.22 -31.24
C SER A 200 14.97 -19.33 -29.96
N ILE A 201 13.94 -18.49 -29.84
CA ILE A 201 13.01 -18.50 -28.71
C ILE A 201 11.82 -19.40 -29.09
N ASN A 202 11.94 -20.68 -28.74
CA ASN A 202 10.96 -21.71 -29.13
C ASN A 202 9.72 -21.74 -28.23
N ASP A 203 9.82 -21.18 -27.03
CA ASP A 203 8.81 -21.34 -25.99
C ASP A 203 8.82 -20.19 -24.98
N GLN A 204 7.83 -20.24 -24.09
CA GLN A 204 7.67 -19.30 -22.98
C GLN A 204 8.92 -19.25 -22.10
N TYR A 205 9.60 -20.39 -21.90
CA TYR A 205 10.80 -20.47 -21.06
C TYR A 205 11.94 -19.61 -21.63
N SER A 206 12.23 -19.76 -22.92
CA SER A 206 13.28 -19.02 -23.62
C SER A 206 12.97 -17.52 -23.66
N LEU A 207 11.71 -17.15 -23.84
CA LEU A 207 11.28 -15.75 -23.82
C LEU A 207 11.43 -15.13 -22.42
N MET A 208 11.03 -15.87 -21.38
CA MET A 208 11.18 -15.41 -20.00
C MET A 208 12.66 -15.19 -19.65
N ASP A 209 13.57 -16.05 -20.12
CA ASP A 209 15.01 -15.83 -19.94
C ASP A 209 15.49 -14.56 -20.64
N TYR A 210 15.07 -14.31 -21.88
CA TYR A 210 15.40 -13.09 -22.60
C TYR A 210 14.96 -11.83 -21.83
N ILE A 211 13.72 -11.81 -21.34
CA ILE A 211 13.21 -10.68 -20.52
C ILE A 211 13.99 -10.56 -19.20
N PHE A 212 14.36 -11.69 -18.60
CA PHE A 212 15.12 -11.69 -17.34
C PHE A 212 16.56 -11.18 -17.52
N GLN A 213 17.22 -11.53 -18.63
CA GLN A 213 18.53 -10.98 -19.00
C GLN A 213 18.45 -9.47 -19.23
N LYS A 214 17.35 -8.99 -19.83
CA LYS A 214 17.09 -7.56 -19.99
C LYS A 214 16.96 -6.85 -18.64
N ILE A 215 16.23 -7.44 -17.68
CA ILE A 215 16.13 -6.92 -16.30
C ILE A 215 17.53 -6.78 -15.67
N ILE A 216 18.35 -7.84 -15.74
CA ILE A 216 19.72 -7.82 -15.18
C ILE A 216 20.57 -6.73 -15.83
N THR A 217 20.46 -6.58 -17.15
CA THR A 217 21.18 -5.54 -17.91
C THR A 217 20.79 -4.15 -17.44
N ASN A 218 19.49 -3.91 -17.22
CA ASN A 218 19.00 -2.62 -16.75
C ASN A 218 19.48 -2.29 -15.34
N LEU A 219 19.43 -3.27 -14.42
CA LEU A 219 19.95 -3.10 -13.05
C LEU A 219 21.46 -2.80 -13.02
N LYS A 220 22.22 -3.27 -14.02
CA LYS A 220 23.67 -2.99 -14.16
C LYS A 220 23.94 -1.62 -14.80
N CYS A 221 23.22 -1.27 -15.85
CA CYS A 221 23.55 -0.11 -16.70
C CYS A 221 22.88 1.19 -16.27
N TRP A 222 21.69 1.12 -15.66
CA TRP A 222 20.83 2.28 -15.37
C TRP A 222 20.73 2.62 -13.89
N ALA A 223 21.78 2.30 -13.11
CA ALA A 223 21.77 2.46 -11.66
C ALA A 223 21.35 3.86 -11.17
N GLN A 224 21.71 4.91 -11.92
CA GLN A 224 21.45 6.31 -11.60
C GLN A 224 20.02 6.78 -11.93
N ASP A 225 19.30 6.09 -12.81
CA ASP A 225 17.94 6.46 -13.21
C ASP A 225 16.91 5.74 -12.33
N GLU A 226 16.27 6.50 -11.43
CA GLU A 226 15.27 5.96 -10.51
C GLU A 226 14.02 5.42 -11.23
N THR A 227 13.64 6.04 -12.35
CA THR A 227 12.41 5.70 -13.07
C THR A 227 12.56 4.38 -13.82
N ILE A 228 13.66 4.20 -14.55
CA ILE A 228 13.99 2.96 -15.25
C ILE A 228 14.17 1.82 -14.26
N ILE A 229 14.84 2.05 -13.13
CA ILE A 229 14.99 1.03 -12.08
C ILE A 229 13.63 0.67 -11.48
N SER A 230 12.76 1.63 -11.20
CA SER A 230 11.40 1.36 -10.70
C SER A 230 10.61 0.48 -11.67
N GLU A 231 10.56 0.82 -12.96
CA GLU A 231 9.81 0.03 -13.95
C GLU A 231 10.45 -1.33 -14.25
N THR A 232 11.79 -1.40 -14.26
CA THR A 232 12.53 -2.68 -14.37
C THR A 232 12.15 -3.61 -13.22
N LEU A 233 12.08 -3.07 -11.99
CA LEU A 233 11.72 -3.85 -10.81
C LEU A 233 10.23 -4.18 -10.74
N ASN A 234 9.34 -3.33 -11.28
CA ASN A 234 7.93 -3.67 -11.46
C ASN A 234 7.79 -4.88 -12.40
N LEU A 235 8.48 -4.88 -13.55
CA LEU A 235 8.49 -6.02 -14.47
C LEU A 235 9.05 -7.29 -13.81
N PHE A 236 10.13 -7.17 -13.03
CA PHE A 236 10.67 -8.29 -12.26
C PHE A 236 9.67 -8.83 -11.21
N ASN A 237 8.99 -7.93 -10.51
CA ASN A 237 7.96 -8.29 -9.54
C ASN A 237 6.77 -8.99 -10.21
N ASP A 238 6.34 -8.51 -11.38
CA ASP A 238 5.23 -9.10 -12.14
C ASP A 238 5.59 -10.50 -12.65
N LEU A 239 6.81 -10.71 -13.14
CA LEU A 239 7.31 -12.01 -13.59
C LEU A 239 7.40 -13.04 -12.46
N THR A 240 7.79 -12.60 -11.25
CA THR A 240 7.92 -13.47 -10.07
C THR A 240 6.64 -13.62 -9.25
N SER A 241 5.57 -12.90 -9.60
CA SER A 241 4.30 -12.95 -8.88
C SER A 241 3.49 -14.23 -9.17
N GLY A 242 3.62 -14.80 -10.38
CA GLY A 242 2.89 -15.98 -10.81
C GLY A 242 3.50 -17.29 -10.30
N TYR A 243 2.67 -18.26 -9.90
CA TYR A 243 3.13 -19.49 -9.24
C TYR A 243 3.94 -20.41 -10.18
N SER A 244 3.47 -20.61 -11.41
CA SER A 244 4.22 -21.39 -12.41
C SER A 244 5.35 -20.56 -13.00
N SER A 245 5.09 -19.28 -13.28
CA SER A 245 6.09 -18.33 -13.81
C SER A 245 7.36 -18.27 -12.95
N VAL A 246 7.25 -18.14 -11.63
CA VAL A 246 8.43 -18.06 -10.73
C VAL A 246 9.24 -19.36 -10.71
N ARG A 247 8.58 -20.51 -10.79
CA ARG A 247 9.23 -21.84 -10.84
C ARG A 247 9.96 -22.07 -12.15
N ILE A 248 9.44 -21.52 -13.25
CA ILE A 248 10.12 -21.51 -14.55
C ILE A 248 11.38 -20.65 -14.47
N ILE A 249 11.24 -19.41 -14.01
CA ILE A 249 12.36 -18.46 -13.88
C ILE A 249 13.46 -19.05 -13.01
N ARG A 250 13.09 -19.75 -11.93
CA ARG A 250 14.04 -20.33 -10.99
C ARG A 250 15.06 -21.28 -11.65
N LYS A 251 14.68 -21.97 -12.72
CA LYS A 251 15.53 -22.91 -13.45
C LYS A 251 16.55 -22.24 -14.36
N LEU A 252 16.36 -20.95 -14.67
CA LEU A 252 17.19 -20.19 -15.60
C LEU A 252 18.56 -19.86 -14.99
N ASP A 253 19.60 -19.86 -15.81
CA ASP A 253 20.95 -19.50 -15.35
C ASP A 253 21.03 -18.01 -14.98
N SER A 254 20.28 -17.16 -15.67
CA SER A 254 20.10 -15.74 -15.33
C SER A 254 19.56 -15.55 -13.91
N ALA A 255 18.64 -16.42 -13.48
CA ALA A 255 18.06 -16.39 -12.13
C ALA A 255 19.06 -16.89 -11.07
N LYS A 256 19.84 -17.92 -11.37
CA LYS A 256 20.95 -18.35 -10.48
C LYS A 256 22.00 -17.26 -10.33
N TYR A 257 22.36 -16.60 -11.44
CA TYR A 257 23.31 -15.49 -11.45
C TYR A 257 22.85 -14.34 -10.53
N ILE A 258 21.60 -13.89 -10.65
CA ILE A 258 21.12 -12.78 -9.84
C ILE A 258 21.04 -13.14 -8.37
N LEU A 259 20.66 -14.38 -8.01
CA LEU A 259 20.63 -14.84 -6.62
C LEU A 259 22.03 -14.93 -6.01
N ALA A 260 23.04 -15.37 -6.77
CA ALA A 260 24.42 -15.42 -6.29
C ALA A 260 25.06 -14.03 -6.15
N ASN A 261 24.73 -13.08 -7.03
CA ASN A 261 25.39 -11.76 -7.12
C ASN A 261 24.47 -10.59 -6.70
N HIS A 262 23.43 -10.86 -5.91
CA HIS A 262 22.38 -9.87 -5.64
C HIS A 262 22.85 -8.63 -4.85
N TYR A 263 24.03 -8.65 -4.22
CA TYR A 263 24.58 -7.49 -3.53
C TYR A 263 25.39 -6.55 -4.42
N ASP A 264 25.82 -7.00 -5.60
CA ASP A 264 26.86 -6.32 -6.39
C ASP A 264 26.31 -5.24 -7.33
N PHE A 265 25.01 -4.97 -7.27
CA PHE A 265 24.36 -4.00 -8.15
C PHE A 265 24.50 -2.57 -7.62
N GLN A 266 25.06 -1.68 -8.45
CA GLN A 266 25.33 -0.27 -8.09
C GLN A 266 24.08 0.51 -7.68
N PHE A 267 22.91 0.20 -8.28
CA PHE A 267 21.65 0.89 -7.96
C PHE A 267 21.29 0.75 -6.48
N LEU A 268 21.73 -0.34 -5.84
CA LEU A 268 21.51 -0.56 -4.43
C LEU A 268 22.15 0.56 -3.63
N ASN A 269 23.33 1.06 -3.96
CA ASN A 269 24.05 2.05 -3.16
C ASN A 269 23.54 3.50 -3.30
N ILE A 270 22.55 3.74 -4.15
CA ILE A 270 22.03 5.09 -4.43
C ILE A 270 20.85 5.42 -3.50
N PRO A 271 20.92 6.51 -2.69
CA PRO A 271 19.90 6.83 -1.68
C PRO A 271 18.46 6.93 -2.20
N LYS A 272 18.28 7.42 -3.43
CA LYS A 272 16.96 7.51 -4.09
C LYS A 272 16.28 6.13 -4.18
N ASN A 273 17.04 5.07 -4.41
CA ASN A 273 16.55 3.71 -4.56
C ASN A 273 16.23 2.99 -3.22
N PHE A 274 16.59 3.57 -2.06
CA PHE A 274 16.54 2.85 -0.78
C PHE A 274 15.11 2.49 -0.32
N LYS A 275 14.10 3.29 -0.68
CA LYS A 275 12.74 3.12 -0.16
C LYS A 275 11.94 2.09 -0.95
N LYS A 276 11.62 2.38 -2.22
CA LYS A 276 10.72 1.56 -3.05
C LYS A 276 11.50 0.45 -3.77
N ASN A 277 12.55 0.84 -4.48
CA ASN A 277 13.27 -0.04 -5.39
C ASN A 277 13.97 -1.20 -4.65
N ARG A 278 14.74 -0.93 -3.58
CA ARG A 278 15.34 -2.01 -2.78
C ARG A 278 14.30 -2.99 -2.23
N MET A 279 13.16 -2.48 -1.74
CA MET A 279 12.10 -3.32 -1.18
C MET A 279 11.47 -4.23 -2.23
N THR A 280 11.12 -3.69 -3.40
CA THR A 280 10.60 -4.47 -4.53
C THR A 280 11.62 -5.50 -5.00
N TYR A 281 12.90 -5.13 -5.10
CA TYR A 281 13.98 -6.02 -5.53
C TYR A 281 14.12 -7.26 -4.64
N TYR A 282 14.29 -7.05 -3.33
CA TYR A 282 14.42 -8.16 -2.38
C TYR A 282 13.12 -8.94 -2.20
N SER A 283 11.96 -8.30 -2.41
CA SER A 283 10.67 -9.02 -2.41
C SER A 283 10.58 -10.01 -3.58
N SER A 284 10.96 -9.58 -4.78
CA SER A 284 11.01 -10.44 -5.97
C SER A 284 12.08 -11.54 -5.85
N LEU A 285 13.27 -11.22 -5.33
CA LEU A 285 14.31 -12.22 -5.05
C LEU A 285 13.87 -13.26 -4.02
N SER A 286 13.15 -12.84 -2.97
CA SER A 286 12.59 -13.75 -1.98
C SER A 286 11.66 -14.79 -2.63
N ARG A 287 10.72 -14.32 -3.46
CA ARG A 287 9.81 -15.24 -4.18
C ARG A 287 10.57 -16.22 -5.05
N LEU A 288 11.63 -15.76 -5.70
CA LEU A 288 12.49 -16.58 -6.55
C LEU A 288 13.29 -17.61 -5.73
N LEU A 289 13.95 -17.19 -4.65
CA LEU A 289 14.72 -18.06 -3.77
C LEU A 289 13.88 -19.23 -3.25
N PHE A 290 12.66 -18.92 -2.79
CA PHE A 290 11.75 -19.91 -2.23
C PHE A 290 10.84 -20.62 -3.24
N ALA A 291 11.08 -20.46 -4.56
CA ALA A 291 10.28 -21.10 -5.59
C ALA A 291 10.62 -22.59 -5.77
N ASP A 292 11.85 -22.99 -5.43
CA ASP A 292 12.32 -24.38 -5.44
C ASP A 292 11.96 -25.08 -4.13
N ASP A 293 12.10 -26.41 -4.07
CA ASP A 293 11.92 -27.21 -2.85
C ASP A 293 13.26 -27.41 -2.09
N THR A 294 14.40 -27.07 -2.70
CA THR A 294 15.77 -27.30 -2.18
C THR A 294 16.49 -26.04 -1.69
N TYR A 295 15.75 -25.04 -1.22
CA TYR A 295 16.29 -23.70 -0.92
C TYR A 295 17.10 -23.56 0.38
N GLU A 296 17.17 -24.56 1.26
CA GLU A 296 17.78 -24.37 2.60
C GLU A 296 19.30 -24.09 2.53
N THR A 297 20.03 -24.78 1.66
CA THR A 297 21.46 -24.53 1.45
C THR A 297 21.70 -23.20 0.75
N GLU A 298 20.91 -22.92 -0.28
CA GLU A 298 20.98 -21.68 -1.05
C GLU A 298 20.58 -20.45 -0.22
N PHE A 299 19.68 -20.62 0.75
CA PHE A 299 19.32 -19.59 1.71
C PHE A 299 20.54 -19.15 2.52
N ASN A 300 21.34 -20.11 3.01
CA ASN A 300 22.56 -19.80 3.75
C ASN A 300 23.59 -19.06 2.87
N GLU A 301 23.73 -19.45 1.60
CA GLU A 301 24.59 -18.75 0.65
C GLU A 301 24.09 -17.33 0.35
N PHE A 302 22.77 -17.17 0.14
CA PHE A 302 22.13 -15.89 -0.10
C PHE A 302 22.35 -14.92 1.06
N PHE A 303 22.21 -15.39 2.29
CA PHE A 303 22.39 -14.56 3.49
C PHE A 303 23.83 -14.49 3.98
N LYS A 304 24.79 -15.19 3.37
CA LYS A 304 26.19 -15.22 3.81
C LYS A 304 26.82 -13.84 4.00
N ASN A 305 26.60 -12.91 3.06
CA ASN A 305 27.15 -11.56 3.17
C ASN A 305 26.45 -10.73 4.26
N HIS A 306 25.12 -10.86 4.41
CA HIS A 306 24.41 -10.27 5.56
C HIS A 306 24.93 -10.86 6.88
N ASP A 307 25.11 -12.18 6.96
CA ASP A 307 25.59 -12.89 8.14
C ASP A 307 26.99 -12.42 8.56
N MET A 308 27.92 -12.31 7.61
CA MET A 308 29.25 -11.73 7.87
C MET A 308 29.16 -10.30 8.40
N LYS A 309 28.33 -9.46 7.76
CA LYS A 309 28.13 -8.08 8.21
C LYS A 309 27.52 -8.04 9.62
N LEU A 310 26.52 -8.85 9.93
CA LEU A 310 25.90 -8.86 11.26
C LEU A 310 26.86 -9.35 12.35
N LYS A 311 27.69 -10.35 12.06
CA LYS A 311 28.76 -10.80 12.95
C LYS A 311 29.84 -9.74 13.18
N GLU A 312 30.12 -8.88 12.20
CA GLU A 312 31.00 -7.72 12.41
C GLU A 312 30.35 -6.70 13.33
N LEU A 313 29.05 -6.44 13.17
CA LEU A 313 28.31 -5.50 14.01
C LEU A 313 28.11 -6.00 15.43
N GLU A 314 27.99 -7.32 15.62
CA GLU A 314 27.90 -7.93 16.96
C GLU A 314 29.15 -7.62 17.81
N LYS A 315 30.32 -7.49 17.17
CA LYS A 315 31.58 -7.14 17.85
C LYS A 315 31.65 -5.67 18.28
N LEU A 316 30.76 -4.81 17.79
CA LEU A 316 30.72 -3.41 18.15
C LEU A 316 30.06 -3.23 19.53
N ASN A 317 30.79 -2.59 20.43
CA ASN A 317 30.33 -2.33 21.80
C ASN A 317 29.79 -0.92 21.99
N ASP A 318 30.21 0.04 21.16
CA ASP A 318 29.89 1.47 21.36
C ASP A 318 28.75 1.96 20.45
N ILE A 319 27.83 2.75 21.04
CA ILE A 319 26.68 3.35 20.35
C ILE A 319 27.14 4.27 19.19
N GLU A 320 28.26 4.98 19.35
CA GLU A 320 28.82 5.86 18.32
C GLU A 320 29.31 5.08 17.09
N SER A 321 29.83 3.87 17.29
CA SER A 321 30.25 3.01 16.18
C SER A 321 29.06 2.63 15.30
N PHE A 322 27.88 2.46 15.89
CA PHE A 322 26.64 2.19 15.14
C PHE A 322 26.10 3.40 14.36
N ARG A 323 26.58 4.61 14.61
CA ARG A 323 26.18 5.83 13.88
C ARG A 323 26.94 6.02 12.56
N GLN A 324 28.04 5.29 12.35
CA GLN A 324 28.84 5.41 11.14
C GLN A 324 28.06 4.97 9.89
N GLU A 325 28.31 5.63 8.75
CA GLU A 325 27.50 5.46 7.54
C GLU A 325 27.65 4.06 6.90
N ASN A 326 28.84 3.46 7.03
CA ASN A 326 29.16 2.08 6.63
C ASN A 326 28.44 1.01 7.46
N VAL A 327 28.07 1.33 8.70
CA VAL A 327 27.47 0.41 9.69
C VAL A 327 25.94 0.37 9.60
N ARG A 328 25.29 1.42 9.09
CA ARG A 328 23.82 1.50 9.00
C ARG A 328 23.24 0.34 8.19
N VAL A 329 22.47 -0.52 8.87
CA VAL A 329 21.84 -1.71 8.26
C VAL A 329 20.44 -1.37 7.77
N SER A 330 20.10 -1.85 6.59
CA SER A 330 18.75 -1.82 6.04
C SER A 330 18.35 -3.24 5.70
N PHE A 331 17.42 -3.81 6.46
CA PHE A 331 16.85 -5.12 6.15
C PHE A 331 15.58 -4.94 5.32
N SER A 332 15.43 -5.73 4.27
CA SER A 332 14.19 -5.81 3.50
C SER A 332 14.11 -7.20 2.90
N MET A 333 13.23 -8.05 3.44
CA MET A 333 12.89 -9.36 2.89
C MET A 333 11.40 -9.61 3.11
N THR A 334 10.73 -10.26 2.16
CA THR A 334 9.30 -10.59 2.30
C THR A 334 9.12 -12.10 2.33
N CYS A 335 8.75 -12.66 3.47
CA CYS A 335 8.50 -14.10 3.64
C CYS A 335 6.99 -14.35 3.72
N ASN A 336 6.39 -14.93 2.65
CA ASN A 336 4.93 -15.13 2.59
C ASN A 336 4.47 -16.49 3.13
N GLN A 337 5.33 -17.52 3.08
CA GLN A 337 4.99 -18.86 3.56
C GLN A 337 5.53 -19.09 4.97
N LYS A 338 4.84 -19.94 5.74
CA LYS A 338 5.20 -20.32 7.12
C LYS A 338 6.63 -20.86 7.22
N ARG A 339 7.01 -21.85 6.38
CA ARG A 339 8.35 -22.46 6.41
C ARG A 339 9.46 -21.46 6.11
N ASN A 340 9.26 -20.60 5.11
CA ASN A 340 10.22 -19.56 4.73
C ASN A 340 10.40 -18.52 5.83
N PHE A 341 9.30 -18.16 6.51
CA PHE A 341 9.34 -17.30 7.67
C PHE A 341 10.12 -17.93 8.82
N TRP A 342 9.92 -19.23 9.09
CA TRP A 342 10.66 -19.95 10.14
C TRP A 342 12.16 -19.98 9.86
N LEU A 343 12.58 -20.37 8.66
CA LEU A 343 13.99 -20.37 8.27
C LEU A 343 14.61 -18.97 8.41
N PHE A 344 13.87 -17.94 8.02
CA PHE A 344 14.30 -16.55 8.19
C PHE A 344 14.37 -16.12 9.66
N PHE A 345 13.38 -16.49 10.46
CA PHE A 345 13.34 -16.17 11.89
C PHE A 345 14.49 -16.82 12.64
N ASP A 346 14.76 -18.10 12.39
CA ASP A 346 15.87 -18.83 13.02
C ASP A 346 17.24 -18.23 12.65
N TRP A 347 17.38 -17.67 11.44
CA TRP A 347 18.58 -16.96 11.00
C TRP A 347 18.74 -15.58 11.65
N ILE A 348 17.67 -14.77 11.71
CA ILE A 348 17.77 -13.38 12.19
C ILE A 348 17.69 -13.25 13.71
N TYR A 349 17.01 -14.18 14.39
CA TYR A 349 16.77 -14.13 15.83
C TYR A 349 18.06 -13.99 16.65
N PRO A 350 19.16 -14.75 16.39
CA PRO A 350 20.43 -14.56 17.10
C PRO A 350 20.99 -13.14 17.06
N TYR A 351 20.62 -12.33 16.07
CA TYR A 351 21.09 -10.95 15.90
C TYR A 351 20.13 -9.90 16.51
N HIS A 352 19.19 -10.29 17.37
CA HIS A 352 18.21 -9.37 17.98
C HIS A 352 18.87 -8.18 18.71
N ASP A 353 20.00 -8.39 19.38
CA ASP A 353 20.71 -7.32 20.10
C ASP A 353 21.39 -6.32 19.14
N VAL A 354 21.85 -6.77 17.97
CA VAL A 354 22.36 -5.89 16.92
C VAL A 354 21.24 -4.99 16.39
N ILE A 355 20.04 -5.55 16.19
CA ILE A 355 18.87 -4.80 15.75
C ILE A 355 18.47 -3.76 16.80
N LEU A 356 18.48 -4.13 18.09
CA LEU A 356 18.20 -3.22 19.18
C LEU A 356 19.20 -2.05 19.23
N LYS A 357 20.51 -2.35 19.23
CA LYS A 357 21.58 -1.33 19.21
C LYS A 357 21.48 -0.42 17.99
N ALA A 358 21.11 -0.95 16.83
CA ALA A 358 20.92 -0.16 15.61
C ALA A 358 19.78 0.86 15.75
N VAL A 359 18.68 0.48 16.40
CA VAL A 359 17.55 1.39 16.68
C VAL A 359 17.91 2.41 17.75
N GLU A 360 18.54 1.97 18.84
CA GLU A 360 18.96 2.82 19.95
C GLU A 360 19.93 3.92 19.49
N SER A 361 20.95 3.55 18.69
CA SER A 361 21.96 4.48 18.19
C SER A 361 21.44 5.45 17.12
N ASN A 362 20.49 5.03 16.28
CA ASN A 362 20.03 5.78 15.11
C ASN A 362 18.55 6.23 15.24
N TYR A 363 18.03 6.39 16.46
CA TYR A 363 16.62 6.78 16.69
C TYR A 363 16.25 8.10 16.00
N ASP A 364 17.21 9.00 15.85
CA ASP A 364 17.10 10.32 15.20
C ASP A 364 17.28 10.28 13.67
N HIS A 365 17.69 9.14 13.10
CA HIS A 365 18.04 8.99 11.70
C HIS A 365 17.00 8.14 10.93
N PRO A 366 16.74 8.37 9.61
CA PRO A 366 15.78 7.58 8.82
C PRO A 366 16.00 6.06 8.78
N VAL A 367 17.15 5.57 9.23
CA VAL A 367 17.46 4.13 9.32
C VAL A 367 16.61 3.44 10.39
N SER A 368 16.34 4.10 11.54
CA SER A 368 15.46 3.54 12.57
C SER A 368 14.07 3.24 12.02
N ILE A 369 13.53 4.15 11.19
CA ILE A 369 12.25 3.95 10.49
C ILE A 369 12.27 2.70 9.59
N THR A 370 13.39 2.43 8.90
CA THR A 370 13.54 1.21 8.08
C THR A 370 13.55 -0.04 8.95
N VAL A 371 14.28 -0.02 10.07
CA VAL A 371 14.33 -1.14 11.02
C VAL A 371 12.98 -1.37 11.69
N LEU A 372 12.26 -0.32 12.09
CA LEU A 372 10.92 -0.41 12.66
C LEU A 372 9.90 -0.95 11.65
N ARG A 373 10.01 -0.60 10.36
CA ARG A 373 9.17 -1.20 9.31
C ARG A 373 9.47 -2.67 9.12
N PHE A 374 10.74 -3.06 9.17
CA PHE A 374 11.13 -4.46 9.18
C PHE A 374 10.53 -5.19 10.39
N LEU A 375 10.55 -4.59 11.58
CA LEU A 375 9.93 -5.15 12.78
C LEU A 375 8.40 -5.26 12.66
N SER A 376 7.76 -4.23 12.11
CA SER A 376 6.32 -4.23 11.82
C SER A 376 5.94 -5.36 10.86
N GLU A 377 6.79 -5.61 9.87
CA GLU A 377 6.64 -6.74 8.97
C GLU A 377 6.83 -8.07 9.70
N LEU A 378 7.89 -8.22 10.50
CA LEU A 378 8.15 -9.44 11.27
C LEU A 378 6.97 -9.81 12.20
N ALA A 379 6.32 -8.81 12.79
CA ALA A 379 5.15 -8.97 13.65
C ALA A 379 3.84 -9.29 12.91
N ASN A 380 3.78 -9.08 11.59
CA ASN A 380 2.53 -9.19 10.82
C ASN A 380 2.24 -10.66 10.45
N ASN A 381 1.09 -11.19 10.89
CA ASN A 381 0.68 -12.57 10.58
C ASN A 381 -0.04 -12.69 9.22
N ARG A 382 0.63 -12.32 8.13
CA ARG A 382 0.08 -12.48 6.77
C ARG A 382 0.04 -13.95 6.38
N SER A 383 -1.07 -14.38 5.76
CA SER A 383 -1.26 -15.75 5.28
C SER A 383 -1.02 -16.83 6.34
N SER A 384 -1.29 -16.51 7.63
CA SER A 384 -1.05 -17.41 8.77
C SER A 384 0.41 -17.88 8.93
N ARG A 385 1.39 -17.07 8.51
CA ARG A 385 2.82 -17.42 8.60
C ARG A 385 3.36 -17.53 10.03
N LEU A 386 2.74 -16.84 11.00
CA LEU A 386 3.10 -16.87 12.43
C LEU A 386 2.32 -17.95 13.21
N ASN A 387 1.85 -18.99 12.54
CA ASN A 387 1.16 -20.10 13.23
C ASN A 387 2.18 -21.06 13.87
N PHE A 388 2.72 -20.68 15.02
CA PHE A 388 3.63 -21.50 15.82
C PHE A 388 2.90 -22.71 16.43
N GLU A 389 3.62 -23.81 16.61
CA GLU A 389 3.09 -24.94 17.37
C GLU A 389 2.87 -24.52 18.84
N ILE A 390 1.87 -25.10 19.52
CA ILE A 390 1.52 -24.76 20.90
C ILE A 390 2.72 -24.98 21.87
N THR A 391 3.63 -25.88 21.49
CA THR A 391 4.88 -26.21 22.20
C THR A 391 6.02 -25.24 21.93
N SER A 392 5.91 -24.37 20.93
CA SER A 392 6.99 -23.48 20.50
C SER A 392 7.00 -22.19 21.34
N ALA A 393 8.17 -21.83 21.86
CA ALA A 393 8.39 -20.55 22.54
C ALA A 393 8.57 -19.37 21.56
N ASN A 394 8.66 -19.62 20.24
CA ASN A 394 9.07 -18.62 19.25
C ASN A 394 8.14 -17.40 19.20
N GLY A 395 6.83 -17.59 19.39
CA GLY A 395 5.89 -16.47 19.45
C GLY A 395 6.16 -15.53 20.64
N ILE A 396 6.49 -16.11 21.81
CA ILE A 396 6.83 -15.35 23.02
C ILE A 396 8.19 -14.65 22.85
N LEU A 397 9.20 -15.35 22.31
CA LEU A 397 10.53 -14.79 22.06
C LEU A 397 10.46 -13.62 21.08
N LEU A 398 9.73 -13.78 19.98
CA LEU A 398 9.51 -12.72 19.00
C LEU A 398 8.87 -11.49 19.65
N PHE A 399 7.81 -11.69 20.44
CA PHE A 399 7.13 -10.57 21.10
C PHE A 399 7.99 -9.86 22.14
N ARG A 400 8.82 -10.61 22.89
CA ARG A 400 9.76 -10.00 23.86
C ARG A 400 10.74 -9.06 23.17
N GLU A 401 11.31 -9.47 22.05
CA GLU A 401 12.22 -8.61 21.27
C GLU A 401 11.48 -7.43 20.63
N ILE A 402 10.27 -7.65 20.10
CA ILE A 402 9.41 -6.57 19.59
C ILE A 402 9.14 -5.52 20.68
N SER A 403 8.73 -5.97 21.87
CA SER A 403 8.44 -5.10 23.01
C SER A 403 9.68 -4.32 23.43
N LYS A 404 10.83 -4.99 23.58
CA LYS A 404 12.11 -4.34 23.94
C LYS A 404 12.50 -3.24 22.96
N ILE A 405 12.42 -3.50 21.66
CA ILE A 405 12.74 -2.51 20.61
C ILE A 405 11.73 -1.35 20.62
N LEU A 406 10.43 -1.66 20.72
CA LEU A 406 9.36 -0.66 20.76
C LEU A 406 9.51 0.27 21.98
N CYS A 407 9.76 -0.29 23.16
CA CYS A 407 9.99 0.44 24.40
C CYS A 407 11.24 1.33 24.30
N THR A 408 12.34 0.80 23.77
CA THR A 408 13.60 1.54 23.65
C THR A 408 13.44 2.73 22.70
N TYR A 409 12.93 2.49 21.49
CA TYR A 409 12.69 3.55 20.52
C TYR A 409 11.67 4.57 21.02
N GLY A 410 10.56 4.11 21.60
CA GLY A 410 9.50 4.99 22.09
C GLY A 410 9.98 5.93 23.18
N ASN A 411 10.74 5.44 24.16
CA ASN A 411 11.29 6.28 25.22
C ASN A 411 12.34 7.28 24.69
N LEU A 412 13.19 6.89 23.74
CA LEU A 412 14.15 7.80 23.10
C LEU A 412 13.45 8.88 22.27
N LEU A 413 12.40 8.50 21.54
CA LEU A 413 11.64 9.43 20.71
C LEU A 413 10.98 10.54 21.53
N LEU A 414 10.50 10.23 22.74
CA LEU A 414 9.91 11.22 23.66
C LEU A 414 10.91 12.29 24.12
N THR A 415 12.22 12.01 24.05
CA THR A 415 13.27 12.99 24.39
C THR A 415 13.68 13.86 23.20
N ARG A 416 13.16 13.59 22.00
CA ARG A 416 13.57 14.26 20.77
C ARG A 416 12.95 15.65 20.66
N VAL A 417 13.81 16.65 20.50
CA VAL A 417 13.40 18.03 20.18
C VAL A 417 13.27 18.18 18.66
N THR A 418 12.17 18.76 18.19
CA THR A 418 11.90 19.03 16.77
C THR A 418 11.26 20.40 16.58
N THR A 419 11.32 20.92 15.37
CA THR A 419 10.55 22.07 14.90
C THR A 419 9.16 21.62 14.40
N GLU A 420 8.18 22.52 14.37
CA GLU A 420 6.79 22.21 13.95
C GLU A 420 6.71 21.70 12.50
N ASP A 421 7.53 22.24 11.59
CA ASP A 421 7.60 21.83 10.18
C ASP A 421 8.11 20.40 9.98
N ARG A 422 8.96 19.90 10.90
CA ARG A 422 9.54 18.55 10.84
C ARG A 422 8.89 17.55 11.78
N LYS A 423 7.90 17.98 12.56
CA LYS A 423 7.22 17.16 13.57
C LYS A 423 6.68 15.84 13.01
N TYR A 424 6.12 15.88 11.80
CA TYR A 424 5.67 14.67 11.13
C TYR A 424 6.81 13.70 10.79
N THR A 425 7.88 14.19 10.17
CA THR A 425 8.99 13.34 9.70
C THR A 425 9.80 12.77 10.85
N ASP A 426 9.99 13.57 11.90
CA ASP A 426 10.95 13.29 12.96
C ASP A 426 10.29 12.58 14.16
N ILE A 427 8.99 12.81 14.41
CA ILE A 427 8.25 12.22 15.53
C ILE A 427 7.10 11.33 15.04
N TYR A 428 6.08 11.91 14.40
CA TYR A 428 4.81 11.19 14.17
C TYR A 428 4.93 9.98 13.25
N LYS A 429 5.86 10.01 12.30
CA LYS A 429 6.15 8.85 11.45
C LYS A 429 6.67 7.66 12.26
N GLY A 430 7.50 7.90 13.27
CA GLY A 430 7.96 6.87 14.20
C GLY A 430 6.82 6.30 15.02
N ILE A 431 6.02 7.18 15.63
CA ILE A 431 4.83 6.80 16.42
C ILE A 431 3.86 5.95 15.60
N THR A 432 3.58 6.36 14.36
CA THR A 432 2.70 5.62 13.43
C THR A 432 3.17 4.17 13.26
N ILE A 433 4.48 3.96 13.12
CA ILE A 433 5.03 2.61 12.93
C ILE A 433 5.00 1.82 14.25
N CYS A 434 5.29 2.45 15.40
CA CYS A 434 5.13 1.82 16.71
C CYS A 434 3.69 1.33 16.94
N PHE A 435 2.69 2.13 16.55
CA PHE A 435 1.29 1.72 16.65
C PHE A 435 1.00 0.51 15.78
N ASN A 436 1.44 0.51 14.52
CA ASN A 436 1.27 -0.64 13.62
C ASN A 436 2.00 -1.91 14.12
N ILE A 437 3.19 -1.77 14.72
CA ILE A 437 3.94 -2.91 15.31
C ILE A 437 3.12 -3.56 16.42
N LEU A 438 2.60 -2.74 17.35
CA LEU A 438 1.81 -3.23 18.47
C LEU A 438 0.48 -3.82 17.98
N GLU A 439 -0.19 -3.17 17.01
CA GLU A 439 -1.43 -3.68 16.40
C GLU A 439 -1.20 -5.08 15.80
N ASN A 440 -0.18 -5.23 14.95
CA ASN A 440 0.15 -6.50 14.31
C ASN A 440 0.44 -7.60 15.34
N SER A 441 1.06 -7.23 16.47
CA SER A 441 1.38 -8.16 17.56
C SER A 441 0.13 -8.62 18.32
N LEU A 442 -0.79 -7.71 18.62
CA LEU A 442 -2.04 -8.02 19.33
C LEU A 442 -3.01 -8.80 18.43
N LYS A 443 -3.20 -8.35 17.18
CA LYS A 443 -4.12 -8.95 16.21
C LYS A 443 -3.63 -10.28 15.64
N GLY A 444 -2.33 -10.55 15.69
CA GLY A 444 -1.70 -11.68 15.02
C GLY A 444 -2.05 -13.05 15.59
N LYS A 445 -2.57 -13.15 16.81
CA LYS A 445 -2.99 -14.40 17.49
C LYS A 445 -1.91 -15.49 17.56
N TYR A 446 -0.63 -15.11 17.51
CA TYR A 446 0.51 -16.03 17.62
C TYR A 446 1.17 -16.02 19.01
N ILE A 447 0.63 -15.24 19.94
CA ILE A 447 1.09 -15.11 21.33
C ILE A 447 -0.09 -15.37 22.25
N SER A 448 0.14 -16.16 23.30
CA SER A 448 -0.82 -16.26 24.40
C SER A 448 -0.40 -15.33 25.54
N PHE A 449 -0.96 -14.12 25.55
CA PHE A 449 -0.65 -13.10 26.57
C PHE A 449 -1.05 -13.55 27.99
N GLY A 450 -2.07 -14.41 28.12
CA GLY A 450 -2.42 -15.02 29.40
C GLY A 450 -1.30 -15.88 29.97
N ILE A 451 -0.62 -16.67 29.13
CA ILE A 451 0.54 -17.47 29.55
C ILE A 451 1.70 -16.56 29.98
N MET A 452 1.95 -15.47 29.26
CA MET A 452 2.97 -14.49 29.65
C MET A 452 2.68 -13.87 31.04
N LYS A 453 1.42 -13.52 31.32
CA LYS A 453 0.98 -13.02 32.64
C LYS A 453 1.21 -14.06 33.74
N LEU A 454 0.94 -15.34 33.47
CA LEU A 454 1.16 -16.44 34.43
C LEU A 454 2.64 -16.63 34.79
N TYR A 455 3.55 -16.43 33.82
CA TYR A 455 4.99 -16.52 34.06
C TYR A 455 5.62 -15.21 34.59
N GLY A 456 4.82 -14.16 34.81
CA GLY A 456 5.31 -12.87 35.31
C GLY A 456 6.12 -12.06 34.29
N ASP A 457 5.94 -12.31 32.99
CA ASP A 457 6.59 -11.56 31.92
C ASP A 457 6.00 -10.14 31.81
N LYS A 458 6.86 -9.12 31.81
CA LYS A 458 6.48 -7.70 31.81
C LYS A 458 6.40 -7.09 30.40
N ALA A 459 6.80 -7.81 29.36
CA ALA A 459 6.96 -7.25 28.01
C ALA A 459 5.66 -6.63 27.48
N LEU A 460 4.50 -7.24 27.72
CA LEU A 460 3.22 -6.68 27.29
C LEU A 460 2.88 -5.39 28.04
N ILE A 461 3.07 -5.39 29.37
CA ILE A 461 2.78 -4.24 30.23
C ILE A 461 3.68 -3.05 29.84
N GLU A 462 4.96 -3.30 29.58
CA GLU A 462 5.92 -2.29 29.15
C GLU A 462 5.57 -1.71 27.76
N ALA A 463 5.16 -2.56 26.82
CA ALA A 463 4.73 -2.12 25.48
C ALA A 463 3.46 -1.25 25.55
N ILE A 464 2.47 -1.65 26.37
CA ILE A 464 1.23 -0.88 26.59
C ILE A 464 1.54 0.46 27.27
N ASN A 465 2.42 0.48 28.28
CA ASN A 465 2.84 1.72 28.92
C ASN A 465 3.55 2.66 27.95
N THR A 466 4.39 2.12 27.06
CA THR A 466 5.03 2.91 26.00
C THR A 466 3.99 3.45 25.02
N TYR A 467 2.98 2.66 24.63
CA TYR A 467 1.85 3.13 23.83
C TYR A 467 1.15 4.32 24.48
N TYR A 468 0.84 4.27 25.79
CA TYR A 468 0.22 5.40 26.49
C TYR A 468 1.09 6.65 26.45
N LYS A 469 2.40 6.54 26.73
CA LYS A 469 3.31 7.69 26.69
C LYS A 469 3.36 8.32 25.29
N LEU A 470 3.46 7.49 24.24
CA LEU A 470 3.48 7.97 22.85
C LEU A 470 2.15 8.63 22.47
N MET A 471 1.01 8.02 22.84
CA MET A 471 -0.32 8.58 22.60
C MET A 471 -0.50 9.93 23.27
N LEU A 472 -0.13 10.05 24.56
CA LEU A 472 -0.26 11.29 25.33
C LEU A 472 0.71 12.39 24.87
N SER A 473 1.80 12.03 24.20
CA SER A 473 2.75 13.03 23.63
C SER A 473 2.22 13.73 22.38
N VAL A 474 1.18 13.19 21.73
CA VAL A 474 0.59 13.74 20.52
C VAL A 474 -0.62 14.61 20.88
N PRO A 475 -0.69 15.88 20.45
CA PRO A 475 -1.89 16.69 20.58
C PRO A 475 -3.08 16.05 19.86
N LEU A 476 -4.26 16.10 20.47
CA LEU A 476 -5.47 15.49 19.91
C LEU A 476 -5.77 15.98 18.48
N THR A 477 -5.57 17.28 18.21
CA THR A 477 -5.74 17.89 16.89
C THR A 477 -4.88 17.20 15.83
N ASP A 478 -3.62 16.91 16.16
CA ASP A 478 -2.67 16.29 15.24
C ASP A 478 -2.97 14.81 15.04
N MET A 479 -3.39 14.12 16.11
CA MET A 479 -3.82 12.72 16.05
C MET A 479 -4.98 12.52 15.07
N ILE A 480 -5.94 13.46 15.06
CA ILE A 480 -7.13 13.40 14.21
C ILE A 480 -6.83 13.86 12.78
N ASN A 481 -6.14 15.00 12.61
CA ASN A 481 -5.96 15.64 11.31
C ASN A 481 -4.89 14.99 10.41
N ILE A 482 -3.95 14.22 10.98
CA ILE A 482 -2.90 13.56 10.20
C ILE A 482 -3.37 12.16 9.78
N PRO A 483 -3.72 11.89 8.50
CA PRO A 483 -4.48 10.69 8.13
C PRO A 483 -3.77 9.37 8.42
N LYS A 484 -2.44 9.33 8.23
CA LYS A 484 -1.63 8.12 8.49
C LYS A 484 -1.52 7.80 9.98
N LEU A 485 -1.42 8.85 10.81
CA LEU A 485 -1.31 8.71 12.26
C LEU A 485 -2.67 8.32 12.85
N SER A 486 -3.73 9.03 12.42
CA SER A 486 -5.12 8.76 12.80
C SER A 486 -5.50 7.31 12.53
N LYS A 487 -5.27 6.83 11.29
CA LYS A 487 -5.53 5.42 10.93
C LYS A 487 -4.79 4.44 11.84
N ALA A 488 -3.48 4.63 12.06
CA ALA A 488 -2.71 3.74 12.91
C ALA A 488 -3.16 3.76 14.38
N HIS A 489 -3.60 4.92 14.88
CA HIS A 489 -4.12 5.05 16.24
C HIS A 489 -5.44 4.29 16.41
N PHE A 490 -6.42 4.49 15.53
CA PHE A 490 -7.74 3.86 15.66
C PHE A 490 -7.71 2.35 15.39
N SER A 491 -6.93 1.88 14.41
CA SER A 491 -6.79 0.43 14.17
C SER A 491 -6.12 -0.29 15.35
N LEU A 492 -5.10 0.32 15.97
CA LEU A 492 -4.51 -0.19 17.22
C LEU A 492 -5.51 -0.11 18.38
N LEU A 493 -6.21 1.01 18.54
CA LEU A 493 -7.11 1.24 19.66
C LEU A 493 -8.29 0.26 19.64
N GLU A 494 -8.87 -0.02 18.47
CA GLU A 494 -9.89 -1.07 18.31
C GLU A 494 -9.36 -2.42 18.77
N THR A 495 -8.19 -2.83 18.24
CA THR A 495 -7.54 -4.10 18.59
C THR A 495 -7.24 -4.19 20.09
N PHE A 496 -6.72 -3.11 20.68
CA PHE A 496 -6.43 -3.01 22.10
C PHE A 496 -7.70 -3.11 22.96
N SER A 497 -8.80 -2.47 22.53
CA SER A 497 -10.07 -2.45 23.26
C SER A 497 -10.77 -3.81 23.32
N ASN A 498 -10.59 -4.64 22.30
CA ASN A 498 -11.23 -5.96 22.20
C ASN A 498 -10.71 -6.95 23.24
N ASP A 499 -9.39 -6.91 23.53
CA ASP A 499 -8.74 -7.87 24.43
C ASP A 499 -8.12 -7.17 25.64
N GLN A 500 -7.04 -6.41 25.44
CA GLN A 500 -6.14 -5.99 26.52
C GLN A 500 -6.71 -4.89 27.43
N MET A 501 -7.56 -4.00 26.90
CA MET A 501 -8.19 -2.94 27.70
C MET A 501 -9.09 -3.48 28.81
N MET A 502 -9.68 -4.66 28.58
CA MET A 502 -10.63 -5.29 29.50
C MET A 502 -9.97 -6.25 30.50
N ASP A 503 -8.70 -6.61 30.25
CA ASP A 503 -7.90 -7.51 31.10
C ASP A 503 -6.86 -6.76 31.96
N SER A 504 -6.71 -5.44 31.75
CA SER A 504 -5.71 -4.61 32.43
C SER A 504 -6.19 -4.12 33.78
N ASP A 505 -5.58 -4.64 34.84
CA ASP A 505 -5.83 -4.22 36.22
C ASP A 505 -5.26 -2.80 36.53
N ASN A 506 -4.34 -2.30 35.70
CA ASN A 506 -3.61 -1.04 35.89
C ASN A 506 -3.72 -0.16 34.64
N PHE A 507 -4.92 0.29 34.33
CA PHE A 507 -5.17 1.22 33.24
C PHE A 507 -4.92 2.68 33.67
N ASN A 508 -4.28 3.50 32.83
CA ASN A 508 -3.97 4.90 33.14
C ASN A 508 -5.19 5.80 32.89
N SER A 509 -5.59 6.62 33.88
CA SER A 509 -6.74 7.53 33.79
C SER A 509 -6.60 8.62 32.72
N GLU A 510 -5.40 9.18 32.54
CA GLU A 510 -5.13 10.19 31.50
C GLU A 510 -5.25 9.58 30.10
N ALA A 511 -4.71 8.36 29.93
CA ALA A 511 -4.82 7.61 28.69
C ALA A 511 -6.29 7.29 28.38
N PHE A 512 -7.09 6.91 29.38
CA PHE A 512 -8.52 6.69 29.21
C PHE A 512 -9.25 7.96 28.74
N LEU A 513 -9.00 9.11 29.38
CA LEU A 513 -9.62 10.37 28.97
C LEU A 513 -9.22 10.79 27.56
N TYR A 514 -7.96 10.57 27.18
CA TYR A 514 -7.49 10.82 25.82
C TYR A 514 -8.22 9.94 24.80
N ILE A 515 -8.37 8.64 25.09
CA ILE A 515 -9.11 7.67 24.25
C ILE A 515 -10.57 8.09 24.08
N ILE A 516 -11.24 8.52 25.16
CA ILE A 516 -12.63 8.98 25.09
C ILE A 516 -12.76 10.19 24.16
N LYS A 517 -11.86 11.18 24.30
CA LYS A 517 -11.84 12.37 23.45
C LYS A 517 -11.50 12.02 22.00
N SER A 518 -10.55 11.12 21.75
CA SER A 518 -10.21 10.70 20.39
C SER A 518 -11.37 9.95 19.74
N CYS A 519 -12.06 9.07 20.45
CA CYS A 519 -13.26 8.41 19.94
C CYS A 519 -14.38 9.41 19.59
N ALA A 520 -14.62 10.42 20.44
CA ALA A 520 -15.65 11.44 20.19
C ALA A 520 -15.37 12.30 18.94
N GLU A 521 -14.10 12.60 18.65
CA GLU A 521 -13.73 13.28 17.41
C GLU A 521 -13.66 12.30 16.22
N GLY A 522 -13.24 11.06 16.44
CA GLY A 522 -13.13 10.03 15.41
C GLY A 522 -14.45 9.64 14.76
N ILE A 523 -15.56 9.66 15.52
CA ILE A 523 -16.90 9.35 14.98
C ILE A 523 -17.42 10.41 13.99
N LYS A 524 -16.92 11.66 14.09
CA LYS A 524 -17.28 12.79 13.21
C LYS A 524 -16.47 12.80 11.90
N LEU A 525 -15.45 11.94 11.79
CA LEU A 525 -14.61 11.89 10.60
C LEU A 525 -15.34 11.20 9.45
N PHE A 526 -15.22 11.77 8.25
CA PHE A 526 -15.78 11.20 7.01
C PHE A 526 -15.16 9.85 6.61
N ASN A 527 -14.01 9.48 7.18
CA ASN A 527 -13.36 8.20 6.88
C ASN A 527 -14.08 7.05 7.60
N ASN A 528 -14.85 6.27 6.83
CA ASN A 528 -15.62 5.12 7.31
C ASN A 528 -14.83 4.11 8.14
N SER A 529 -13.54 3.90 7.83
CA SER A 529 -12.70 2.98 8.61
C SER A 529 -12.54 3.48 10.04
N ILE A 530 -12.19 4.76 10.18
CA ILE A 530 -11.88 5.37 11.48
C ILE A 530 -13.15 5.52 12.31
N SER A 531 -14.26 5.98 11.72
CA SER A 531 -15.50 6.14 12.46
C SER A 531 -16.08 4.80 12.92
N THR A 532 -15.95 3.73 12.12
CA THR A 532 -16.30 2.36 12.53
C THR A 532 -15.40 1.86 13.68
N GLU A 533 -14.08 2.04 13.60
CA GLU A 533 -13.13 1.65 14.65
C GLU A 533 -13.42 2.39 15.97
N ALA A 534 -13.67 3.72 15.92
CA ALA A 534 -14.04 4.51 17.08
C ALA A 534 -15.37 4.06 17.71
N CYS A 535 -16.38 3.77 16.88
CA CYS A 535 -17.67 3.22 17.34
C CYS A 535 -17.51 1.85 18.02
N ALA A 536 -16.63 0.98 17.48
CA ALA A 536 -16.35 -0.32 18.06
C ALA A 536 -15.76 -0.20 19.47
N VAL A 537 -14.81 0.72 19.66
CA VAL A 537 -14.20 1.01 20.97
C VAL A 537 -15.25 1.48 21.98
N ILE A 538 -16.09 2.46 21.60
CA ILE A 538 -17.18 2.96 22.47
C ILE A 538 -18.14 1.81 22.84
N ASN A 539 -18.53 1.00 21.85
CA ASN A 539 -19.42 -0.13 22.09
C ASN A 539 -18.81 -1.16 23.05
N GLN A 540 -17.50 -1.40 22.96
CA GLN A 540 -16.81 -2.34 23.84
C GLN A 540 -16.72 -1.81 25.28
N ILE A 541 -16.49 -0.50 25.46
CA ILE A 541 -16.57 0.16 26.76
C ILE A 541 -17.99 0.01 27.35
N CYS A 542 -19.02 0.39 26.59
CA CYS A 542 -20.42 0.29 27.04
C CYS A 542 -20.81 -1.16 27.39
N THR A 543 -20.42 -2.13 26.56
CA THR A 543 -20.71 -3.55 26.78
C THR A 543 -20.09 -4.05 28.07
N THR A 544 -18.84 -3.67 28.35
CA THR A 544 -18.12 -4.09 29.55
C THR A 544 -18.76 -3.48 30.80
N VAL A 545 -19.06 -2.19 30.78
CA VAL A 545 -19.71 -1.49 31.90
C VAL A 545 -21.09 -2.08 32.20
N PHE A 546 -21.88 -2.36 31.16
CA PHE A 546 -23.20 -2.98 31.31
C PHE A 546 -23.10 -4.37 31.97
N LYS A 547 -22.19 -5.22 31.49
CA LYS A 547 -21.95 -6.56 32.07
C LYS A 547 -21.46 -6.50 33.52
N GLU A 548 -20.56 -5.58 33.84
CA GLU A 548 -20.03 -5.41 35.20
C GLU A 548 -21.11 -4.89 36.17
N ASN A 549 -21.99 -3.99 35.71
CA ASN A 549 -23.14 -3.56 36.50
C ASN A 549 -24.09 -4.74 36.78
N GLU A 550 -24.40 -5.60 35.80
CA GLU A 550 -25.21 -6.82 36.01
C GLU A 550 -24.56 -7.82 36.97
N LYS A 551 -23.23 -8.00 36.90
CA LYS A 551 -22.48 -8.89 37.83
C LYS A 551 -22.45 -8.35 39.25
N SER A 552 -22.30 -7.04 39.44
CA SER A 552 -22.25 -6.41 40.76
C SER A 552 -23.56 -6.55 41.54
N ILE A 553 -24.69 -6.66 40.83
CA ILE A 553 -26.01 -6.96 41.42
C ILE A 553 -26.06 -8.41 41.94
N ASN A 554 -25.29 -9.32 41.33
CA ASN A 554 -25.33 -10.76 41.58
C ASN A 554 -24.12 -11.31 42.38
N SER A 555 -23.04 -10.53 42.57
CA SER A 555 -21.81 -10.98 43.24
C SER A 555 -20.97 -9.82 43.80
N ASN A 556 -20.33 -10.01 44.97
CA ASN A 556 -19.46 -9.03 45.64
C ASN A 556 -18.03 -8.93 45.02
N SER A 557 -17.88 -9.01 43.70
CA SER A 557 -16.58 -8.83 43.05
C SER A 557 -16.17 -7.36 43.00
N LYS A 558 -14.86 -7.09 43.06
CA LYS A 558 -14.32 -5.73 42.85
C LYS A 558 -14.72 -5.24 41.45
N PRO A 559 -15.28 -4.03 41.30
CA PRO A 559 -15.69 -3.52 40.00
C PRO A 559 -14.47 -3.30 39.09
N HIS A 560 -14.66 -3.51 37.79
CA HIS A 560 -13.63 -3.25 36.78
C HIS A 560 -13.18 -1.78 36.78
N ILE A 561 -11.90 -1.50 36.49
CA ILE A 561 -11.31 -0.15 36.55
C ILE A 561 -12.02 0.89 35.67
N ILE A 562 -12.58 0.46 34.52
CA ILE A 562 -13.37 1.33 33.65
C ILE A 562 -14.62 1.86 34.37
N VAL A 563 -15.28 1.02 35.19
CA VAL A 563 -16.44 1.44 35.98
C VAL A 563 -16.01 2.45 37.05
N GLU A 564 -14.84 2.27 37.65
CA GLU A 564 -14.26 3.23 38.59
C GLU A 564 -13.97 4.58 37.90
N PHE A 565 -13.41 4.58 36.69
CA PHE A 565 -13.18 5.80 35.91
C PHE A 565 -14.47 6.50 35.51
N LEU A 566 -15.52 5.78 35.12
CA LEU A 566 -16.81 6.39 34.82
C LEU A 566 -17.48 6.98 36.06
N LYS A 567 -17.26 6.40 37.25
CA LYS A 567 -17.69 7.01 38.52
C LYS A 567 -16.88 8.26 38.86
N GLN A 568 -15.58 8.26 38.56
CA GLN A 568 -14.71 9.41 38.76
C GLN A 568 -15.04 10.57 37.80
N TYR A 569 -15.45 10.24 36.57
CA TYR A 569 -15.76 11.19 35.50
C TYR A 569 -17.16 10.94 34.93
N PRO A 570 -18.23 11.27 35.68
CA PRO A 570 -19.61 10.94 35.31
C PRO A 570 -20.08 11.59 33.98
N GLN A 571 -19.46 12.71 33.59
CA GLN A 571 -19.75 13.42 32.35
C GLN A 571 -19.37 12.66 31.07
N ILE A 572 -18.55 11.61 31.15
CA ILE A 572 -18.03 10.89 29.97
C ILE A 572 -19.15 10.26 29.14
N LEU A 573 -20.10 9.58 29.79
CA LEU A 573 -21.19 8.91 29.09
C LEU A 573 -22.10 9.92 28.39
N ALA A 574 -22.42 11.03 29.07
CA ALA A 574 -23.20 12.12 28.50
C ALA A 574 -22.49 12.76 27.31
N TYR A 575 -21.18 13.03 27.44
CA TYR A 575 -20.37 13.59 26.37
C TYR A 575 -20.35 12.69 25.13
N LEU A 576 -20.09 11.40 25.27
CA LEU A 576 -20.11 10.46 24.15
C LEU A 576 -21.51 10.31 23.54
N LEU A 577 -22.55 10.28 24.38
CA LEU A 577 -23.94 10.18 23.93
C LEU A 577 -24.33 11.39 23.07
N HIS A 578 -24.03 12.61 23.52
CA HIS A 578 -24.35 13.83 22.78
C HIS A 578 -23.63 13.87 21.42
N ASN A 579 -22.31 13.63 21.40
CA ASN A 579 -21.55 13.64 20.14
C ASN A 579 -22.06 12.56 19.16
N LEU A 580 -22.39 11.36 19.66
CA LEU A 580 -22.87 10.29 18.80
C LEU A 580 -24.29 10.55 18.27
N LEU A 581 -25.16 11.13 19.10
CA LEU A 581 -26.48 11.58 18.67
C LEU A 581 -26.39 12.68 17.62
N ASP A 582 -25.49 13.65 17.81
CA ASP A 582 -25.30 14.74 16.85
C ASP A 582 -24.86 14.21 15.49
N VAL A 583 -23.89 13.31 15.47
CA VAL A 583 -23.42 12.65 14.23
C VAL A 583 -24.57 11.87 13.57
N VAL A 584 -25.35 11.10 14.34
CA VAL A 584 -26.46 10.30 13.80
C VAL A 584 -27.61 11.15 13.25
N ILE A 585 -27.90 12.28 13.89
CA ILE A 585 -29.05 13.15 13.58
C ILE A 585 -28.71 14.17 12.48
N PHE A 586 -27.52 14.78 12.53
CA PHE A 586 -27.15 15.92 11.69
C PHE A 586 -26.15 15.59 10.58
N GLU A 587 -25.39 14.50 10.69
CA GLU A 587 -24.36 14.15 9.70
C GLU A 587 -24.77 12.98 8.79
N ASP A 588 -24.22 12.97 7.58
CA ASP A 588 -24.39 11.89 6.61
C ASP A 588 -23.51 10.69 6.97
N CYS A 589 -23.96 9.86 7.91
CA CYS A 589 -23.29 8.63 8.29
C CYS A 589 -23.55 7.49 7.27
N PRO A 590 -22.55 6.96 6.56
CA PRO A 590 -22.78 5.87 5.59
C PRO A 590 -22.99 4.50 6.25
N ASN A 591 -22.54 4.30 7.50
CA ASN A 591 -22.53 2.99 8.16
C ASN A 591 -23.41 2.93 9.42
N ASN A 592 -24.73 2.92 9.25
CA ASN A 592 -25.72 2.86 10.34
C ASN A 592 -25.46 1.77 11.38
N TRP A 593 -24.92 0.63 10.96
CA TRP A 593 -24.65 -0.51 11.83
C TRP A 593 -23.54 -0.22 12.85
N SER A 594 -22.53 0.57 12.47
CA SER A 594 -21.44 0.91 13.38
C SER A 594 -21.89 1.88 14.46
N TYR A 595 -22.70 2.89 14.11
CA TYR A 595 -23.18 3.90 15.05
C TYR A 595 -24.30 3.38 15.98
N SER A 596 -25.14 2.44 15.53
CA SER A 596 -26.28 1.95 16.30
C SER A 596 -25.88 1.23 17.60
N ARG A 597 -24.86 0.39 17.54
CA ARG A 597 -24.40 -0.44 18.67
C ARG A 597 -23.90 0.37 19.86
N PRO A 598 -22.92 1.29 19.70
CA PRO A 598 -22.49 2.16 20.80
C PRO A 598 -23.62 3.09 21.27
N LEU A 599 -24.49 3.56 20.36
CA LEU A 599 -25.59 4.44 20.73
C LEU A 599 -26.58 3.76 21.67
N LEU A 600 -27.00 2.53 21.36
CA LEU A 600 -27.86 1.75 22.27
C LEU A 600 -27.18 1.57 23.64
N GLY A 601 -25.90 1.22 23.65
CA GLY A 601 -25.13 1.08 24.88
C GLY A 601 -25.13 2.35 25.74
N LEU A 602 -24.92 3.51 25.11
CA LEU A 602 -24.92 4.80 25.78
C LEU A 602 -26.32 5.20 26.28
N ILE A 603 -27.37 4.99 25.48
CA ILE A 603 -28.76 5.27 25.88
C ILE A 603 -29.15 4.45 27.11
N LEU A 604 -28.80 3.16 27.14
CA LEU A 604 -29.15 2.29 28.27
C LEU A 604 -28.37 2.64 29.54
N LEU A 605 -27.13 3.12 29.41
CA LEU A 605 -26.29 3.51 30.55
C LEU A 605 -26.57 4.94 31.05
N ALA A 606 -27.02 5.85 30.20
CA ALA A 606 -27.27 7.27 30.49
C ALA A 606 -28.69 7.70 30.07
N LYS A 607 -29.71 7.01 30.62
CA LYS A 607 -31.12 7.21 30.24
C LYS A 607 -31.65 8.60 30.56
N GLU A 608 -31.30 9.15 31.72
CA GLU A 608 -31.79 10.47 32.15
C GLU A 608 -31.24 11.57 31.24
N GLU A 609 -29.96 11.48 30.89
CA GLU A 609 -29.28 12.36 29.95
C GLU A 609 -29.87 12.24 28.54
N PHE A 610 -30.15 11.03 28.06
CA PHE A 610 -30.83 10.83 26.77
C PHE A 610 -32.18 11.55 26.71
N LEU A 611 -33.01 11.40 27.75
CA LEU A 611 -34.32 12.06 27.84
C LEU A 611 -34.17 13.59 27.93
N SER A 612 -33.22 14.08 28.72
CA SER A 612 -32.94 15.51 28.87
C SER A 612 -32.47 16.13 27.55
N TYR A 613 -31.56 15.46 26.85
CA TYR A 613 -30.99 15.91 25.58
C TYR A 613 -32.05 15.95 24.47
N THR A 614 -32.78 14.85 24.27
CA THR A 614 -33.84 14.77 23.26
C THR A 614 -34.96 15.77 23.51
N THR A 615 -35.35 16.00 24.76
CA THR A 615 -36.35 17.03 25.11
C THR A 615 -35.89 18.42 24.71
N LYS A 616 -34.63 18.79 25.01
CA LYS A 616 -34.06 20.08 24.59
C LYS A 616 -34.00 20.20 23.07
N LEU A 617 -33.57 19.14 22.39
CA LEU A 617 -33.48 19.08 20.93
C LEU A 617 -34.86 19.30 20.28
N ILE A 618 -35.91 18.67 20.80
CA ILE A 618 -37.30 18.87 20.36
C ILE A 618 -37.76 20.31 20.61
N GLN A 619 -37.43 20.88 21.77
CA GLN A 619 -37.82 22.26 22.11
C GLN A 619 -37.20 23.30 21.17
N CYS A 620 -35.98 23.05 20.68
CA CYS A 620 -35.28 23.89 19.71
C CYS A 620 -35.89 23.84 18.29
N GLN A 621 -36.73 22.86 17.97
CA GLN A 621 -37.36 22.78 16.65
C GLN A 621 -38.53 23.77 16.51
N ILE A 622 -38.90 24.11 15.28
CA ILE A 622 -40.10 24.90 15.01
C ILE A 622 -41.38 24.11 15.38
N PRO A 623 -42.49 24.77 15.81
CA PRO A 623 -43.69 24.11 16.34
C PRO A 623 -44.25 22.98 15.46
N GLU A 624 -44.26 23.20 14.15
CA GLU A 624 -44.76 22.25 13.14
C GLU A 624 -43.97 20.93 13.08
N ARG A 625 -42.70 20.95 13.52
CA ARG A 625 -41.80 19.80 13.47
C ARG A 625 -41.66 19.08 14.81
N LYS A 626 -42.06 19.73 15.92
CA LYS A 626 -41.88 19.18 17.28
C LYS A 626 -42.58 17.84 17.45
N GLU A 627 -43.84 17.77 17.03
CA GLU A 627 -44.65 16.56 17.18
C GLU A 627 -44.11 15.41 16.33
N TYR A 628 -43.82 15.66 15.06
CA TYR A 628 -43.26 14.65 14.16
C TYR A 628 -41.89 14.16 14.63
N PHE A 629 -40.98 15.06 15.00
CA PHE A 629 -39.65 14.68 15.49
C PHE A 629 -39.72 13.92 16.81
N SER A 630 -40.61 14.31 17.72
CA SER A 630 -40.86 13.58 18.97
C SER A 630 -41.36 12.15 18.70
N GLN A 631 -42.23 11.96 17.70
CA GLN A 631 -42.69 10.63 17.30
C GLN A 631 -41.55 9.78 16.72
N GLN A 632 -40.71 10.35 15.84
CA GLN A 632 -39.57 9.62 15.27
C GLN A 632 -38.54 9.21 16.35
N LEU A 633 -38.27 10.09 17.32
CA LEU A 633 -37.42 9.75 18.47
C LEU A 633 -38.03 8.66 19.36
N ALA A 634 -39.35 8.62 19.52
CA ALA A 634 -40.02 7.54 20.24
C ALA A 634 -39.90 6.20 19.50
N ASN A 635 -40.07 6.20 18.17
CA ASN A 635 -39.94 5.01 17.33
C ASN A 635 -38.53 4.41 17.39
N LEU A 636 -37.49 5.22 17.65
CA LEU A 636 -36.13 4.73 17.82
C LEU A 636 -36.02 3.67 18.93
N MET A 637 -36.79 3.84 20.01
CA MET A 637 -36.79 2.96 21.18
C MET A 637 -37.94 1.94 21.18
N GLU A 638 -38.70 1.82 20.09
CA GLU A 638 -39.82 0.89 19.99
C GLU A 638 -39.34 -0.57 20.03
N ASN A 639 -39.93 -1.39 20.90
CA ASN A 639 -39.54 -2.79 21.12
C ASN A 639 -38.08 -3.00 21.58
N VAL A 640 -37.42 -1.95 22.11
CA VAL A 640 -36.06 -2.04 22.65
C VAL A 640 -36.11 -2.40 24.12
N GLU A 641 -35.48 -3.52 24.48
CA GLU A 641 -35.39 -4.02 25.85
C GLU A 641 -34.21 -3.39 26.62
N ASN A 642 -34.20 -3.52 27.95
CA ASN A 642 -33.09 -3.06 28.80
C ASN A 642 -31.94 -4.09 28.88
N ASN A 643 -31.40 -4.51 27.74
CA ASN A 643 -30.26 -5.43 27.67
C ASN A 643 -29.42 -5.20 26.40
N LEU A 644 -28.21 -5.74 26.34
CA LEU A 644 -27.33 -5.66 25.17
C LEU A 644 -27.26 -6.98 24.38
N SER A 645 -28.36 -7.74 24.34
CA SER A 645 -28.43 -8.96 23.53
C SER A 645 -28.31 -8.63 22.03
N ASN A 646 -27.81 -9.59 21.24
CA ASN A 646 -27.68 -9.40 19.79
C ASN A 646 -29.04 -9.09 19.14
N LYS A 647 -30.10 -9.79 19.57
CA LYS A 647 -31.47 -9.53 19.10
C LYS A 647 -31.89 -8.08 19.35
N ASN A 648 -31.67 -7.56 20.55
CA ASN A 648 -32.04 -6.20 20.90
C ASN A 648 -31.22 -5.14 20.13
N ARG A 649 -29.92 -5.41 19.93
CA ARG A 649 -29.05 -4.57 19.08
C ARG A 649 -29.52 -4.52 17.63
N ASP A 650 -29.95 -5.66 17.09
CA ASP A 650 -30.45 -5.74 15.72
C ASP A 650 -31.79 -5.00 15.58
N THR A 651 -32.70 -5.12 16.55
CA THR A 651 -33.95 -4.33 16.61
C THR A 651 -33.66 -2.83 16.63
N PHE A 652 -32.79 -2.35 17.52
CA PHE A 652 -32.42 -0.94 17.57
C PHE A 652 -31.77 -0.46 16.26
N THR A 653 -30.94 -1.29 15.64
CA THR A 653 -30.31 -0.97 14.35
C THR A 653 -31.37 -0.79 13.25
N GLN A 654 -32.38 -1.65 13.20
CA GLN A 654 -33.50 -1.52 12.26
C GLN A 654 -34.28 -0.22 12.51
N ASN A 655 -34.60 0.08 13.78
CA ASN A 655 -35.28 1.31 14.15
C ASN A 655 -34.48 2.54 13.74
N LEU A 656 -33.16 2.53 13.92
CA LEU A 656 -32.28 3.62 13.52
C LEU A 656 -32.27 3.84 12.00
N VAL A 657 -32.23 2.76 11.22
CA VAL A 657 -32.31 2.84 9.75
C VAL A 657 -33.64 3.45 9.31
N VAL A 658 -34.74 3.03 9.92
CA VAL A 658 -36.07 3.62 9.66
C VAL A 658 -36.08 5.09 10.04
N PHE A 659 -35.64 5.43 11.25
CA PHE A 659 -35.53 6.81 11.73
C PHE A 659 -34.80 7.71 10.73
N ARG A 660 -33.61 7.32 10.27
CA ARG A 660 -32.83 8.14 9.32
C ARG A 660 -33.50 8.25 7.95
N ARG A 661 -34.15 7.18 7.47
CA ARG A 661 -34.90 7.23 6.21
C ARG A 661 -36.06 8.23 6.30
N GLU A 662 -36.82 8.21 7.39
CA GLU A 662 -37.95 9.11 7.62
C GLU A 662 -37.49 10.57 7.79
N MET A 663 -36.37 10.79 8.48
CA MET A 663 -35.77 12.13 8.64
C MET A 663 -35.26 12.71 7.32
N ASN A 664 -34.61 11.91 6.48
CA ASN A 664 -34.09 12.34 5.17
C ASN A 664 -35.21 12.59 4.15
N ASN A 665 -36.21 11.70 4.09
CA ASN A 665 -37.31 11.81 3.11
C ASN A 665 -38.17 13.07 3.31
N ASN A 666 -38.30 13.54 4.55
CA ASN A 666 -39.13 14.69 4.87
C ASN A 666 -38.36 16.03 4.88
N MET A 667 -37.10 16.05 4.40
CA MET A 667 -36.25 17.25 4.30
C MET A 667 -36.24 18.06 5.61
N VAL A 668 -36.23 17.36 6.75
CA VAL A 668 -36.30 18.00 8.07
C VAL A 668 -34.93 18.60 8.37
N ALA A 669 -34.69 19.83 7.93
CA ALA A 669 -33.54 20.61 8.39
C ALA A 669 -33.71 20.92 9.88
N LEU A 670 -33.18 20.05 10.74
CA LEU A 670 -33.23 20.22 12.18
C LEU A 670 -32.29 21.35 12.62
N ILE A 671 -32.70 22.10 13.63
CA ILE A 671 -31.85 23.13 14.25
C ILE A 671 -31.00 22.43 15.32
N ASN A 672 -29.68 22.57 15.24
CA ASN A 672 -28.77 22.06 16.27
C ASN A 672 -28.87 22.96 17.52
N ILE A 673 -28.74 22.36 18.71
CA ILE A 673 -28.73 23.08 19.98
C ILE A 673 -27.64 24.16 20.01
N ASN A 674 -26.52 23.93 19.31
CA ASN A 674 -25.39 24.87 19.25
C ASN A 674 -25.61 26.08 18.32
N ASP A 675 -26.55 26.01 17.38
CA ASP A 675 -26.80 27.09 16.40
C ASP A 675 -27.65 28.24 17.00
N ASN A 676 -28.31 28.01 18.14
CA ASN A 676 -29.15 29.03 18.80
C ASN A 676 -28.36 30.17 19.48
N ASN A 677 -27.01 30.13 19.46
CA ASN A 677 -26.16 31.16 20.06
C ASN A 677 -25.60 32.21 19.08
N SER A 678 -26.07 32.27 17.83
CA SER A 678 -25.55 33.24 16.86
C SER A 678 -26.59 34.25 16.39
N PRO A 679 -26.66 35.44 16.99
CA PRO A 679 -26.83 36.67 16.25
C PRO A 679 -25.44 37.31 16.07
N TYR A 680 -25.10 37.60 14.81
CA TYR A 680 -23.91 38.33 14.33
C TYR A 680 -22.71 37.50 13.88
N ILE A 681 -22.80 37.14 12.60
CA ILE A 681 -21.69 37.21 11.64
C ILE A 681 -20.93 38.54 11.82
N ASN A 682 -19.60 38.44 11.75
CA ASN A 682 -18.53 39.46 11.91
C ASN A 682 -18.04 39.68 13.34
N ILE A 683 -16.91 39.08 13.69
CA ILE A 683 -15.67 39.80 14.00
C ILE A 683 -14.48 38.90 13.65
N THR A 684 -13.49 39.58 13.09
CA THR A 684 -12.21 39.18 12.51
C THR A 684 -11.29 38.38 13.44
N ASN A 685 -10.40 37.62 12.79
CA ASN A 685 -9.10 37.18 13.31
C ASN A 685 -8.46 38.18 14.27
N ASP A 686 -8.17 37.72 15.48
CA ASP A 686 -6.98 37.99 16.30
C ASP A 686 -7.36 37.89 17.78
N ASP A 687 -6.82 36.88 18.48
CA ASP A 687 -6.08 37.09 19.72
C ASP A 687 -5.69 35.75 20.35
N SER A 688 -4.51 35.30 19.93
CA SER A 688 -3.61 34.49 20.72
C SER A 688 -3.07 35.31 21.89
N SER A 689 -3.73 35.30 23.05
CA SER A 689 -3.07 35.42 24.36
C SER A 689 -4.09 35.26 25.48
N MET A 690 -3.86 34.26 26.33
CA MET A 690 -4.24 34.16 27.74
C MET A 690 -4.59 32.71 28.08
N MET A 691 -3.57 31.95 28.48
CA MET A 691 -3.57 31.26 29.78
C MET A 691 -2.15 30.72 30.06
N GLN A 692 -1.57 31.27 31.13
CA GLN A 692 -0.54 30.63 31.95
C GLN A 692 -1.09 29.41 32.66
#